data_AF-A0A6N6JTP1-F1
#
_entry.id   AF-A0A6N6JTP1-F1
#
_cell.length_a   1.000
_cell.length_b   1.000
_cell.length_c   1.000
_cell.angle_alpha   90.00
_cell.angle_beta   90.00
_cell.angle_gamma   90.00
#
_symmetry.space_group_name_H-M   'P 1'
#
loop_
_entity.id
_entity.type
_entity.pdbx_description
1 polymer ?
#
loop_
_entity_poly.entity_id
_entity_poly.type
_entity_poly.pdbx_seq_one_letter_code
_entity_poly.pdbx_strand_id
1 'polypeptide(L)'
;MTMLFKVRLTPRLKDQSPESLRAARTLKEAGLHSNGLVHRRLILIEGKVAQGELERISRELLADPVIETAQVLKGDDAEPEGECLLHVSRRTGVMDPIEQSLMRALFDCGVQPQGVKSVDQYEFAAPLTPAEVAKAYTALGNSVVDEAHRGPLLLKSLPKGKPYRFKLQQVEVRGLTDDGLKKLNGTMRLSMNLPELKAVQAFYRELQRDPTDVELLTLAQTWSEHCKHKTLAGQVHYREHRAHETGPDSDIVHESLFDMKLLPLDGRIGNLLKDTIKRVTEELKKPWCLSVFVDNAGVIEFDESDAICFKVETHNHPSAIEPYGGAGTGLGGVIRDILGTGLGARPILNTNVFCFGPLSADPRQVPKGAMHPRKIMRGVVNGVRDYGNRMGIPTPNGSIHFDPRYTGNPLVYAGCVGIIPRDKIQKQAHPGDIVVVAGGRTGRDGIGGATFSSVELTSESETISAGAVQIGNAITEQMVQECLLQARDRGLYRAVTDCGAGGLSSAVGEMGEETGASVELHKVPVKYEGLSYAEVWLSEAQERMVLAVPPHKLEELLDLFRSEDVEATAIGSFDGSGRLKLTWDGHEVCDMPMSFVHGGMPKVEREAVWNSGLPRGLPDPIVKSEDPGEILLAILGSPNVCSKEWVVRQYDHEVQAMSAVKPFTGPGRDGPSDGCAIVPKLGGDQAIVVSNGLNTRLGDVDPFWMAQSNIDEALRNYVATGGDIDHCAILDNFSWGNCNKPDRLGGLVRACYGCYVAAKAFGTPFISGKDSLNNEFMTEAGVSVAIPPTLLISAIGKAVSLKGLTTMDLKQPGSKLFLLGLTRDEFAGSHHEMITGRRAGEPPRLDPSLALRLYRALNEAQRQGLVRSAHDCAEGGLAVALAEMVLAGRLGAKVRLDPRLAPSGAEPHDATLLFSESNSRIIAEVAAQDALAFWNLFKGLPIQEIGEVTREPRLLVYGMKGDKLIDQDAQVLARVFREPLYKAFGEEVPKTPA
;
A
#
# COMPACT_ATOMS: atom_id res chain seq x y z
N MET A 1 -11.56 -8.84 -47.02
CA MET A 1 -12.59 -8.24 -46.14
C MET A 1 -12.08 -8.34 -44.71
N THR A 2 -12.37 -7.37 -43.84
CA THR A 2 -12.11 -7.53 -42.39
C THR A 2 -12.97 -8.70 -41.90
N MET A 3 -12.36 -9.62 -41.15
CA MET A 3 -13.04 -10.77 -40.56
C MET A 3 -12.69 -10.84 -39.07
N LEU A 4 -13.59 -11.42 -38.27
CA LEU A 4 -13.33 -11.79 -36.89
C LEU A 4 -12.93 -13.26 -36.84
N PHE A 5 -11.71 -13.53 -36.36
CA PHE A 5 -11.20 -14.87 -36.12
C PHE A 5 -11.24 -15.19 -34.63
N LYS A 6 -11.49 -16.46 -34.30
CA LYS A 6 -11.45 -16.97 -32.93
C LYS A 6 -10.34 -18.02 -32.80
N VAL A 7 -9.31 -17.70 -32.04
CA VAL A 7 -8.22 -18.64 -31.72
C VAL A 7 -8.49 -19.25 -30.36
N ARG A 8 -8.76 -20.56 -30.31
CA ARG A 8 -9.02 -21.32 -29.09
C ARG A 8 -7.74 -22.01 -28.63
N LEU A 9 -7.25 -21.63 -27.46
CA LEU A 9 -6.12 -22.24 -26.78
C LEU A 9 -6.66 -23.23 -25.74
N THR A 10 -6.44 -24.51 -25.98
CA THR A 10 -6.90 -25.59 -25.11
C THR A 10 -5.72 -26.21 -24.36
N PRO A 11 -5.77 -26.31 -23.02
CA PRO A 11 -4.71 -26.98 -22.28
C PRO A 11 -4.70 -28.48 -22.57
N ARG A 12 -3.52 -29.07 -22.75
CA ARG A 12 -3.35 -30.51 -23.01
C ARG A 12 -3.87 -31.38 -21.87
N LEU A 13 -3.70 -30.91 -20.63
CA LEU A 13 -4.18 -31.58 -19.42
C LEU A 13 -5.67 -31.33 -19.12
N LYS A 14 -6.36 -30.52 -19.94
CA LYS A 14 -7.80 -30.24 -19.81
C LYS A 14 -8.20 -29.80 -18.39
N ASP A 15 -9.02 -30.60 -17.70
CA ASP A 15 -9.54 -30.37 -16.35
C ASP A 15 -8.49 -30.55 -15.25
N GLN A 16 -7.36 -31.18 -15.59
CA GLN A 16 -6.19 -31.33 -14.72
C GLN A 16 -5.13 -30.24 -14.94
N SER A 17 -5.40 -29.24 -15.80
CA SER A 17 -4.51 -28.08 -15.91
C SER A 17 -4.55 -27.22 -14.65
N PRO A 18 -3.44 -26.54 -14.30
CA PRO A 18 -3.40 -25.65 -13.13
C PRO A 18 -4.51 -24.60 -13.10
N GLU A 19 -4.86 -24.02 -14.25
CA GLU A 19 -5.90 -23.01 -14.40
C GLU A 19 -7.29 -23.60 -14.16
N SER A 20 -7.59 -24.77 -14.75
CA SER A 20 -8.83 -25.51 -14.51
C SER A 20 -9.00 -25.87 -13.03
N LEU A 21 -7.96 -26.40 -12.39
CA LEU A 21 -7.97 -26.76 -10.98
C LEU A 21 -8.17 -25.55 -10.06
N ARG A 22 -7.53 -24.41 -10.40
CA ARG A 22 -7.70 -23.14 -9.68
C ARG A 22 -9.11 -22.59 -9.81
N ALA A 23 -9.67 -22.62 -11.01
CA ALA A 23 -11.04 -22.18 -11.27
C ALA A 23 -12.05 -23.07 -10.52
N ALA A 24 -11.88 -24.40 -10.58
CA ALA A 24 -12.73 -25.35 -9.84
C ALA A 24 -12.65 -25.15 -8.32
N ARG A 25 -11.46 -24.87 -7.78
CA ARG A 25 -11.30 -24.52 -6.35
C ARG A 25 -12.02 -23.23 -6.00
N THR A 26 -11.89 -22.20 -6.83
CA THR A 26 -12.54 -20.89 -6.63
C THR A 26 -14.07 -21.02 -6.65
N LEU A 27 -14.62 -21.82 -7.57
CA LEU A 27 -16.04 -22.14 -7.60
C LEU A 27 -16.48 -22.89 -6.34
N LYS A 28 -15.70 -23.90 -5.91
CA LYS A 28 -15.98 -24.65 -4.68
C LYS A 28 -16.03 -23.74 -3.46
N GLU A 29 -15.12 -22.76 -3.36
CA GLU A 29 -15.11 -21.75 -2.31
C GLU A 29 -16.35 -20.85 -2.33
N ALA A 30 -16.85 -20.52 -3.53
CA ALA A 30 -18.13 -19.83 -3.66
C ALA A 30 -19.32 -20.74 -3.29
N GLY A 31 -19.11 -22.06 -3.20
CA GLY A 31 -20.15 -23.07 -2.95
C GLY A 31 -20.81 -23.59 -4.23
N LEU A 32 -20.08 -23.58 -5.36
CA LEU A 32 -20.47 -24.23 -6.61
C LEU A 32 -19.50 -25.38 -6.89
N HIS A 33 -20.00 -26.61 -6.93
CA HIS A 33 -19.16 -27.77 -7.21
C HIS A 33 -19.12 -28.05 -8.72
N SER A 34 -17.92 -28.02 -9.31
CA SER A 34 -17.71 -28.36 -10.72
C SER A 34 -16.69 -29.49 -10.84
N ASN A 35 -17.14 -30.69 -11.19
CA ASN A 35 -16.25 -31.78 -11.58
C ASN A 35 -15.95 -31.67 -13.08
N GLY A 36 -14.69 -31.83 -13.48
CA GLY A 36 -14.30 -31.79 -14.89
C GLY A 36 -14.40 -30.41 -15.55
N LEU A 37 -14.30 -29.32 -14.78
CA LEU A 37 -14.25 -27.96 -15.33
C LEU A 37 -13.00 -27.80 -16.20
N VAL A 38 -13.16 -27.34 -17.43
CA VAL A 38 -12.03 -27.04 -18.33
C VAL A 38 -11.97 -25.54 -18.59
N HIS A 39 -10.89 -24.90 -18.17
CA HIS A 39 -10.54 -23.54 -18.56
C HIS A 39 -9.80 -23.54 -19.90
N ARG A 40 -10.13 -22.58 -20.75
CA ARG A 40 -9.49 -22.30 -22.05
C ARG A 40 -9.32 -20.81 -22.22
N ARG A 41 -8.33 -20.41 -23.01
CA ARG A 41 -8.19 -19.03 -23.47
C ARG A 41 -8.69 -18.90 -24.90
N LEU A 42 -9.48 -17.88 -25.16
CA LEU A 42 -9.93 -17.50 -26.49
C LEU A 42 -9.35 -16.14 -26.84
N ILE A 43 -8.74 -16.04 -28.01
CA ILE A 43 -8.26 -14.77 -28.55
C ILE A 43 -9.10 -14.44 -29.78
N LEU A 44 -9.84 -13.33 -29.71
CA LEU A 44 -10.63 -12.81 -30.81
C LEU A 44 -9.77 -11.79 -31.56
N ILE A 45 -9.66 -11.93 -32.88
CA ILE A 45 -8.81 -11.07 -33.72
C ILE A 45 -9.66 -10.53 -34.86
N GLU A 46 -9.95 -9.23 -34.83
CA GLU A 46 -10.61 -8.51 -35.92
C GLU A 46 -9.54 -7.92 -36.83
N GLY A 47 -9.49 -8.30 -38.10
CA GLY A 47 -8.47 -7.76 -39.00
C GLY A 47 -8.47 -8.37 -40.40
N LYS A 48 -7.44 -8.02 -41.17
CA LYS A 48 -7.16 -8.59 -42.48
C LYS A 48 -5.97 -9.53 -42.36
N VAL A 49 -6.22 -10.84 -42.26
CA VAL A 49 -5.18 -11.87 -42.17
C VAL A 49 -5.63 -13.13 -42.90
N ALA A 50 -4.70 -13.85 -43.54
CA ALA A 50 -4.99 -15.14 -44.16
C ALA A 50 -5.10 -16.23 -43.09
N GLN A 51 -6.04 -17.17 -43.23
CA GLN A 51 -6.24 -18.21 -42.23
C GLN A 51 -4.97 -19.05 -41.96
N GLY A 52 -4.24 -19.46 -43.00
CA GLY A 52 -3.02 -20.27 -42.82
C GLY A 52 -1.90 -19.51 -42.11
N GLU A 53 -1.83 -18.19 -42.30
CA GLU A 53 -0.91 -17.33 -41.57
C GLU A 53 -1.32 -17.21 -40.10
N LEU A 54 -2.61 -17.05 -39.83
CA LEU A 54 -3.12 -17.02 -38.47
C LEU A 54 -2.96 -18.37 -37.75
N GLU A 55 -3.09 -19.49 -38.46
CA GLU A 55 -2.81 -20.83 -37.91
C GLU A 55 -1.34 -21.01 -37.55
N ARG A 56 -0.41 -20.45 -38.34
CA ARG A 56 1.01 -20.41 -38.02
C ARG A 56 1.25 -19.59 -36.75
N ILE A 57 0.80 -18.33 -36.75
CA ILE A 57 0.92 -17.42 -35.59
C ILE A 57 0.33 -18.05 -34.32
N SER A 58 -0.81 -18.72 -34.45
CA SER A 58 -1.47 -19.35 -33.31
C SER A 58 -0.65 -20.47 -32.68
N ARG A 59 0.13 -21.21 -33.48
CA ARG A 59 1.01 -22.29 -32.99
C ARG A 59 2.37 -21.80 -32.51
N GLU A 60 2.91 -20.76 -33.15
CA GLU A 60 4.28 -20.28 -32.89
C GLU A 60 4.34 -19.19 -31.82
N LEU A 61 3.27 -18.41 -31.64
CA LEU A 61 3.23 -17.26 -30.75
C LEU A 61 2.15 -17.35 -29.67
N LEU A 62 0.92 -17.75 -30.04
CA LEU A 62 -0.23 -17.63 -29.12
C LEU A 62 -0.38 -18.81 -28.16
N ALA A 63 -0.12 -20.04 -28.62
CA ALA A 63 -0.12 -21.23 -27.76
C ALA A 63 1.26 -21.51 -27.20
N ASP A 64 1.31 -21.90 -25.93
CA ASP A 64 2.47 -22.61 -25.41
C ASP A 64 2.46 -24.06 -25.97
N PRO A 65 3.44 -24.47 -26.78
CA PRO A 65 3.41 -25.79 -27.42
C PRO A 65 3.53 -26.95 -26.43
N VAL A 66 4.05 -26.71 -25.23
CA VAL A 66 4.24 -27.72 -24.18
C VAL A 66 2.92 -27.99 -23.47
N ILE A 67 2.18 -26.95 -23.10
CA ILE A 67 0.98 -27.10 -22.25
C ILE A 67 -0.34 -26.87 -22.98
N GLU A 68 -0.33 -26.28 -24.17
CA GLU A 68 -1.53 -25.91 -24.93
C GLU A 68 -1.53 -26.46 -26.38
N THR A 69 -2.72 -26.41 -26.97
CA THR A 69 -2.95 -26.57 -28.42
C THR A 69 -3.82 -25.43 -28.92
N ALA A 70 -3.48 -24.85 -30.06
CA ALA A 70 -4.30 -23.82 -30.70
C ALA A 70 -5.20 -24.38 -31.81
N GLN A 71 -6.41 -23.83 -31.90
CA GLN A 71 -7.35 -24.06 -32.99
C GLN A 71 -7.88 -22.72 -33.50
N VAL A 72 -7.75 -22.45 -34.80
CA VAL A 72 -8.36 -21.27 -35.44
C VAL A 72 -9.77 -21.64 -35.93
N LEU A 73 -10.75 -20.84 -35.56
CA LEU A 73 -12.16 -21.01 -35.89
C LEU A 73 -12.67 -19.78 -36.66
N LYS A 74 -13.57 -19.98 -37.62
CA LYS A 74 -14.23 -18.90 -38.35
C LYS A 74 -15.60 -18.62 -37.76
N GLY A 75 -15.84 -17.37 -37.36
CA GLY A 75 -17.18 -16.90 -36.97
C GLY A 75 -17.90 -17.85 -36.00
N ASP A 76 -19.11 -18.28 -36.41
CA ASP A 76 -20.05 -19.10 -35.63
C ASP A 76 -19.74 -20.62 -35.64
N ASP A 77 -18.55 -21.06 -36.06
CA ASP A 77 -18.21 -22.49 -36.15
C ASP A 77 -18.25 -23.20 -34.77
N ALA A 78 -19.07 -24.26 -34.72
CA ALA A 78 -19.41 -25.18 -33.63
C ALA A 78 -18.65 -25.03 -32.29
N GLU A 79 -19.23 -24.26 -31.37
CA GLU A 79 -19.00 -24.45 -29.93
C GLU A 79 -19.81 -25.64 -29.41
N PRO A 80 -19.34 -26.39 -28.39
CA PRO A 80 -20.11 -27.44 -27.73
C PRO A 80 -21.47 -26.93 -27.19
N GLU A 81 -22.40 -27.84 -26.85
CA GLU A 81 -23.76 -27.51 -26.41
C GLU A 81 -23.84 -26.28 -25.49
N GLY A 82 -24.63 -25.29 -25.93
CA GLY A 82 -24.49 -23.89 -25.54
C GLY A 82 -24.87 -23.52 -24.11
N GLU A 83 -25.22 -24.47 -23.25
CA GLU A 83 -25.57 -24.18 -21.86
C GLU A 83 -24.46 -24.52 -20.84
N CYS A 84 -23.40 -25.22 -21.30
CA CYS A 84 -22.26 -25.64 -20.50
C CYS A 84 -21.08 -24.64 -20.52
N LEU A 85 -21.22 -23.50 -21.23
CA LEU A 85 -20.14 -22.54 -21.43
C LEU A 85 -20.39 -21.24 -20.69
N LEU A 86 -19.33 -20.73 -20.06
CA LEU A 86 -19.26 -19.38 -19.51
C LEU A 86 -18.00 -18.69 -20.06
N HIS A 87 -18.19 -17.57 -20.74
CA HIS A 87 -17.11 -16.68 -21.15
C HIS A 87 -17.01 -15.52 -20.18
N VAL A 88 -15.80 -15.18 -19.76
CA VAL A 88 -15.49 -14.00 -18.96
C VAL A 88 -14.45 -13.18 -19.72
N SER A 89 -14.67 -11.88 -19.87
CA SER A 89 -13.74 -10.99 -20.56
C SER A 89 -13.85 -9.57 -20.06
N ARG A 90 -12.84 -8.74 -20.30
CA ARG A 90 -12.89 -7.32 -19.94
C ARG A 90 -14.04 -6.61 -20.65
N ARG A 91 -14.70 -5.69 -19.95
CA ARG A 91 -15.69 -4.77 -20.55
C ARG A 91 -15.01 -3.88 -21.58
N THR A 92 -15.76 -3.46 -22.58
CA THR A 92 -15.26 -2.51 -23.59
C THR A 92 -14.80 -1.22 -22.90
N GLY A 93 -13.56 -0.79 -23.16
CA GLY A 93 -12.98 0.43 -22.62
C GLY A 93 -12.21 0.27 -21.31
N VAL A 94 -12.23 -0.91 -20.69
CA VAL A 94 -11.33 -1.26 -19.59
C VAL A 94 -9.95 -1.59 -20.17
N MET A 95 -8.88 -1.17 -19.48
CA MET A 95 -7.51 -1.52 -19.87
C MET A 95 -7.28 -3.04 -19.78
N ASP A 96 -6.83 -3.65 -20.87
CA ASP A 96 -6.37 -5.03 -20.92
C ASP A 96 -4.91 -5.09 -21.43
N PRO A 97 -3.93 -5.27 -20.53
CA PRO A 97 -2.52 -5.39 -20.92
C PRO A 97 -2.25 -6.57 -21.87
N ILE A 98 -3.07 -7.63 -21.81
CA ILE A 98 -2.96 -8.79 -22.71
C ILE A 98 -3.38 -8.37 -24.11
N GLU A 99 -4.50 -7.65 -24.26
CA GLU A 99 -4.94 -7.13 -25.57
C GLU A 99 -3.88 -6.24 -26.20
N GLN A 100 -3.29 -5.30 -25.43
CA GLN A 100 -2.25 -4.40 -25.94
C GLN A 100 -0.99 -5.17 -26.36
N SER A 101 -0.56 -6.15 -25.56
CA SER A 101 0.59 -7.01 -25.89
C SER A 101 0.33 -7.85 -27.14
N LEU A 102 -0.88 -8.41 -27.27
CA LEU A 102 -1.29 -9.19 -28.44
C LEU A 102 -1.37 -8.32 -29.70
N MET A 103 -1.93 -7.11 -29.60
CA MET A 103 -1.97 -6.14 -30.70
C MET A 103 -0.56 -5.88 -31.24
N ARG A 104 0.42 -5.63 -30.35
CA ARG A 104 1.82 -5.41 -30.73
C ARG A 104 2.46 -6.66 -31.32
N ALA A 105 2.31 -7.81 -30.67
CA ALA A 105 2.93 -9.04 -31.14
C ALA A 105 2.38 -9.50 -32.51
N LEU A 106 1.08 -9.27 -32.77
CA LEU A 106 0.48 -9.49 -34.09
C LEU A 106 1.02 -8.51 -35.13
N PHE A 107 1.19 -7.23 -34.77
CA PHE A 107 1.81 -6.22 -35.63
C PHE A 107 3.23 -6.60 -36.03
N ASP A 108 4.05 -7.05 -35.08
CA ASP A 108 5.42 -7.50 -35.34
C ASP A 108 5.47 -8.75 -36.23
N CYS A 109 4.41 -9.57 -36.22
CA CYS A 109 4.24 -10.71 -37.13
C CYS A 109 3.73 -10.32 -38.53
N GLY A 110 3.56 -9.03 -38.83
CA GLY A 110 3.07 -8.52 -40.10
C GLY A 110 1.54 -8.46 -40.23
N VAL A 111 0.80 -8.75 -39.16
CA VAL A 111 -0.67 -8.65 -39.14
C VAL A 111 -1.06 -7.24 -38.73
N GLN A 112 -2.02 -6.61 -39.42
CA GLN A 112 -2.60 -5.34 -38.99
C GLN A 112 -3.96 -5.58 -38.32
N PRO A 113 -3.99 -5.92 -37.01
CA PRO A 113 -5.24 -6.09 -36.30
C PRO A 113 -5.98 -4.75 -36.18
N GLN A 114 -7.28 -4.77 -36.41
CA GLN A 114 -8.19 -3.65 -36.14
C GLN A 114 -8.74 -3.70 -34.71
N GLY A 115 -8.67 -4.87 -34.06
CA GLY A 115 -8.94 -5.05 -32.65
C GLY A 115 -8.64 -6.48 -32.21
N VAL A 116 -8.29 -6.65 -30.94
CA VAL A 116 -8.05 -7.95 -30.31
C VAL A 116 -8.81 -7.99 -29.00
N LYS A 117 -9.33 -9.16 -28.62
CA LYS A 117 -9.94 -9.38 -27.30
C LYS A 117 -9.52 -10.72 -26.71
N SER A 118 -9.11 -10.72 -25.44
CA SER A 118 -8.84 -11.94 -24.69
C SER A 118 -10.08 -12.34 -23.89
N VAL A 119 -10.42 -13.62 -23.89
CA VAL A 119 -11.61 -14.16 -23.22
C VAL A 119 -11.26 -15.48 -22.53
N ASP A 120 -11.55 -15.56 -21.24
CA ASP A 120 -11.51 -16.82 -20.48
C ASP A 120 -12.79 -17.61 -20.77
N GLN A 121 -12.64 -18.86 -21.22
CA GLN A 121 -13.75 -19.76 -21.48
C GLN A 121 -13.72 -20.90 -20.45
N TYR A 122 -14.80 -21.05 -19.71
CA TYR A 122 -15.01 -22.14 -18.77
C TYR A 122 -16.06 -23.09 -19.33
N GLU A 123 -15.67 -24.35 -19.53
CA GLU A 123 -16.58 -25.43 -19.92
C GLU A 123 -16.90 -26.31 -18.72
N PHE A 124 -18.18 -26.42 -18.42
CA PHE A 124 -18.74 -27.23 -17.34
C PHE A 124 -19.19 -28.59 -17.86
N ALA A 125 -19.12 -29.62 -17.02
CA ALA A 125 -19.58 -30.96 -17.39
C ALA A 125 -21.12 -31.06 -17.58
N ALA A 126 -21.87 -30.08 -17.08
CA ALA A 126 -23.32 -30.00 -17.20
C ALA A 126 -23.78 -28.54 -17.36
N PRO A 127 -24.97 -28.30 -17.95
CA PRO A 127 -25.58 -26.97 -18.04
C PRO A 127 -25.72 -26.28 -16.67
N LEU A 128 -25.39 -24.98 -16.63
CA LEU A 128 -25.58 -24.17 -15.42
C LEU A 128 -26.95 -23.51 -15.38
N THR A 129 -27.64 -23.55 -14.24
CA THR A 129 -28.84 -22.72 -14.01
C THR A 129 -28.48 -21.22 -13.97
N PRO A 130 -29.43 -20.30 -14.19
CA PRO A 130 -29.15 -18.85 -14.11
C PRO A 130 -28.52 -18.41 -12.77
N ALA A 131 -28.93 -19.03 -11.66
CA ALA A 131 -28.35 -18.76 -10.34
C ALA A 131 -26.89 -19.23 -10.24
N GLU A 132 -26.58 -20.41 -10.80
CA GLU A 132 -25.21 -20.92 -10.84
C GLU A 132 -24.32 -20.12 -11.78
N VAL A 133 -24.86 -19.60 -12.89
CA VAL A 133 -24.13 -18.69 -13.79
C VAL A 133 -23.76 -17.40 -13.07
N ALA A 134 -24.71 -16.77 -12.37
CA ALA A 134 -24.44 -15.57 -11.59
C ALA A 134 -23.35 -15.83 -10.53
N LYS A 135 -23.44 -16.97 -9.84
CA LYS A 135 -22.48 -17.41 -8.83
C LYS A 135 -21.09 -17.69 -9.41
N ALA A 136 -21.02 -18.40 -10.54
CA ALA A 136 -19.78 -18.69 -11.24
C ALA A 136 -19.11 -17.41 -11.74
N TYR A 137 -19.91 -16.48 -12.29
CA TYR A 137 -19.41 -15.19 -12.73
C TYR A 137 -18.83 -14.36 -11.58
N THR A 138 -19.55 -14.21 -10.46
CA THR A 138 -19.04 -13.49 -9.28
C THR A 138 -17.77 -14.12 -8.70
N ALA A 139 -17.60 -15.44 -8.87
CA ALA A 139 -16.44 -16.17 -8.38
C ALA A 139 -15.22 -16.08 -9.32
N LEU A 140 -15.45 -16.20 -10.63
CA LEU A 140 -14.39 -16.30 -11.65
C LEU A 140 -14.03 -14.97 -12.31
N GLY A 141 -14.89 -13.96 -12.20
CA GLY A 141 -14.64 -12.61 -12.68
C GLY A 141 -14.94 -11.55 -11.63
N ASN A 142 -14.87 -10.30 -12.05
CA ASN A 142 -15.26 -9.12 -11.29
C ASN A 142 -16.22 -8.27 -12.11
N SER A 143 -17.48 -8.15 -11.68
CA SER A 143 -18.54 -7.46 -12.42
C SER A 143 -18.26 -5.98 -12.71
N VAL A 144 -17.32 -5.38 -11.97
CA VAL A 144 -16.85 -4.01 -12.13
C VAL A 144 -16.08 -3.83 -13.45
N VAL A 145 -15.17 -4.75 -13.77
CA VAL A 145 -14.24 -4.66 -14.92
C VAL A 145 -14.52 -5.70 -16.00
N ASP A 146 -15.21 -6.78 -15.67
CA ASP A 146 -15.51 -7.89 -16.56
C ASP A 146 -16.98 -7.87 -17.01
N GLU A 147 -17.23 -8.59 -18.09
CA GLU A 147 -18.53 -9.04 -18.54
C GLU A 147 -18.50 -10.56 -18.70
N ALA A 148 -19.64 -11.20 -18.40
CA ALA A 148 -19.83 -12.62 -18.64
C ALA A 148 -20.91 -12.89 -19.67
N HIS A 149 -20.65 -13.87 -20.53
CA HIS A 149 -21.58 -14.36 -21.53
C HIS A 149 -21.79 -15.85 -21.33
N ARG A 150 -23.06 -16.28 -21.21
CA ARG A 150 -23.43 -17.69 -21.11
C ARG A 150 -23.65 -18.23 -22.53
N GLY A 151 -22.99 -19.35 -22.83
CA GLY A 151 -23.12 -20.05 -24.09
C GLY A 151 -22.18 -19.56 -25.20
N PRO A 152 -22.41 -19.95 -26.46
CA PRO A 152 -21.50 -19.66 -27.56
C PRO A 152 -21.35 -18.17 -27.81
N LEU A 153 -20.12 -17.73 -28.10
CA LEU A 153 -19.81 -16.31 -28.34
C LEU A 153 -19.99 -15.97 -29.83
N LEU A 154 -21.22 -15.63 -30.23
CA LEU A 154 -21.61 -15.36 -31.62
C LEU A 154 -21.40 -13.87 -32.01
N LEU A 155 -20.13 -13.43 -32.07
CA LEU A 155 -19.77 -12.07 -32.45
C LEU A 155 -19.41 -11.98 -33.93
N LYS A 156 -19.85 -10.91 -34.61
CA LYS A 156 -19.47 -10.60 -36.00
C LYS A 156 -18.36 -9.55 -36.11
N SER A 157 -18.24 -8.70 -35.10
CA SER A 157 -17.25 -7.63 -34.98
C SER A 157 -17.02 -7.33 -33.50
N LEU A 158 -15.88 -6.72 -33.18
CA LEU A 158 -15.63 -6.24 -31.82
C LEU A 158 -16.42 -4.94 -31.55
N PRO A 159 -16.87 -4.70 -30.30
CA PRO A 159 -17.55 -3.46 -29.93
C PRO A 159 -16.66 -2.23 -30.17
N LYS A 160 -17.22 -1.13 -30.68
CA LYS A 160 -16.51 0.14 -30.89
C LYS A 160 -17.20 1.29 -30.15
N GLY A 161 -16.41 2.25 -29.67
CA GLY A 161 -16.92 3.50 -29.09
C GLY A 161 -17.68 4.35 -30.11
N LYS A 162 -18.51 5.29 -29.62
CA LYS A 162 -19.20 6.27 -30.46
C LYS A 162 -18.50 7.63 -30.33
N PRO A 163 -18.34 8.42 -31.40
CA PRO A 163 -17.76 9.75 -31.32
C PRO A 163 -18.47 10.65 -30.31
N TYR A 164 -17.70 11.44 -29.55
CA TYR A 164 -18.26 12.46 -28.67
C TYR A 164 -18.82 13.60 -29.51
N ARG A 165 -20.00 14.10 -29.13
CA ARG A 165 -20.58 15.32 -29.71
C ARG A 165 -20.44 16.43 -28.70
N PHE A 166 -19.65 17.45 -29.03
CA PHE A 166 -19.41 18.57 -28.14
C PHE A 166 -20.72 19.22 -27.69
N LYS A 167 -20.86 19.39 -26.38
CA LYS A 167 -21.94 20.13 -25.74
C LYS A 167 -21.39 20.77 -24.48
N LEU A 168 -21.22 22.08 -24.50
CA LEU A 168 -20.85 22.84 -23.31
C LEU A 168 -21.97 22.74 -22.27
N GLN A 169 -21.62 22.30 -21.07
CA GLN A 169 -22.55 22.16 -19.95
C GLN A 169 -22.31 23.26 -18.92
N GLN A 170 -23.21 24.25 -18.88
CA GLN A 170 -23.28 25.25 -17.81
C GLN A 170 -24.15 24.72 -16.66
N VAL A 171 -23.73 24.99 -15.43
CA VAL A 171 -24.38 24.50 -14.22
C VAL A 171 -24.88 25.67 -13.39
N GLU A 172 -26.19 25.79 -13.23
CA GLU A 172 -26.78 26.86 -12.42
C GLU A 172 -26.37 26.71 -10.94
N VAL A 173 -25.61 27.67 -10.42
CA VAL A 173 -25.16 27.69 -9.02
C VAL A 173 -25.59 28.99 -8.33
N ARG A 174 -25.61 30.11 -9.05
CA ARG A 174 -25.86 31.44 -8.45
C ARG A 174 -27.25 31.58 -7.84
N GLY A 175 -28.26 30.97 -8.46
CA GLY A 175 -29.67 31.04 -8.08
C GLY A 175 -30.12 29.98 -7.06
N LEU A 176 -29.28 28.99 -6.76
CA LEU A 176 -29.68 27.86 -5.92
C LEU A 176 -29.78 28.24 -4.43
N THR A 177 -30.79 27.68 -3.75
CA THR A 177 -30.88 27.68 -2.29
C THR A 177 -29.88 26.69 -1.68
N ASP A 178 -29.71 26.69 -0.37
CA ASP A 178 -28.87 25.71 0.34
C ASP A 178 -29.25 24.26 0.01
N ASP A 179 -30.55 23.95 -0.08
CA ASP A 179 -31.03 22.63 -0.47
C ASP A 179 -30.81 22.34 -1.96
N GLY A 180 -30.91 23.36 -2.81
CA GLY A 180 -30.53 23.27 -4.22
C GLY A 180 -29.05 22.92 -4.40
N LEU A 181 -28.15 23.57 -3.64
CA LEU A 181 -26.71 23.28 -3.64
C LEU A 181 -26.42 21.86 -3.17
N LYS A 182 -27.07 21.39 -2.09
CA LYS A 182 -26.93 20.00 -1.62
C LYS A 182 -27.40 18.99 -2.65
N LYS A 183 -28.51 19.26 -3.34
CA LYS A 183 -29.02 18.40 -4.41
C LYS A 183 -28.05 18.35 -5.60
N LEU A 184 -27.50 19.50 -5.99
CA LEU A 184 -26.47 19.58 -7.03
C LEU A 184 -25.23 18.77 -6.66
N ASN A 185 -24.75 18.94 -5.43
CA ASN A 185 -23.60 18.23 -4.86
C ASN A 185 -23.76 16.70 -4.97
N GLY A 186 -24.94 16.16 -4.62
CA GLY A 186 -25.23 14.73 -4.77
C GLY A 186 -25.36 14.27 -6.22
N THR A 187 -25.96 15.09 -7.08
CA THR A 187 -26.19 14.75 -8.50
C THR A 187 -24.88 14.70 -9.29
N MET A 188 -24.00 15.68 -9.07
CA MET A 188 -22.69 15.77 -9.72
C MET A 188 -21.58 15.05 -8.95
N ARG A 189 -21.88 14.49 -7.76
CA ARG A 189 -20.95 13.78 -6.89
C ARG A 189 -19.71 14.64 -6.53
N LEU A 190 -19.92 15.91 -6.19
CA LEU A 190 -18.82 16.83 -5.90
C LEU A 190 -18.19 16.59 -4.52
N SER A 191 -18.90 15.88 -3.62
CA SER A 191 -18.46 15.57 -2.24
C SER A 191 -18.02 16.80 -1.43
N MET A 192 -18.59 17.98 -1.73
CA MET A 192 -18.34 19.21 -0.98
C MET A 192 -19.31 19.38 0.19
N ASN A 193 -18.86 20.01 1.27
CA ASN A 193 -19.75 20.46 2.35
C ASN A 193 -20.45 21.78 1.99
N LEU A 194 -21.47 22.15 2.78
CA LEU A 194 -22.25 23.36 2.49
C LEU A 194 -21.41 24.66 2.51
N PRO A 195 -20.49 24.88 3.47
CA PRO A 195 -19.56 26.01 3.41
C PRO A 195 -18.75 26.09 2.11
N GLU A 196 -18.19 24.98 1.64
CA GLU A 196 -17.45 24.89 0.37
C GLU A 196 -18.35 25.27 -0.81
N LEU A 197 -19.55 24.69 -0.90
CA LEU A 197 -20.53 25.02 -1.96
C LEU A 197 -20.93 26.50 -1.94
N LYS A 198 -21.05 27.11 -0.76
CA LYS A 198 -21.34 28.53 -0.61
C LYS A 198 -20.18 29.41 -1.05
N ALA A 199 -18.93 29.00 -0.79
CA ALA A 199 -17.75 29.71 -1.30
C ALA A 199 -17.72 29.70 -2.83
N VAL A 200 -17.99 28.54 -3.46
CA VAL A 200 -18.15 28.43 -4.92
C VAL A 200 -19.28 29.33 -5.42
N GLN A 201 -20.46 29.29 -4.77
CA GLN A 201 -21.59 30.11 -5.16
C GLN A 201 -21.28 31.61 -5.06
N ALA A 202 -20.62 32.05 -3.99
CA ALA A 202 -20.23 33.45 -3.79
C ALA A 202 -19.28 33.91 -4.90
N PHE A 203 -18.27 33.09 -5.21
CA PHE A 203 -17.32 33.36 -6.29
C PHE A 203 -17.99 33.53 -7.65
N TYR A 204 -18.90 32.62 -8.02
CA TYR A 204 -19.61 32.72 -9.31
C TYR A 204 -20.66 33.84 -9.34
N ARG A 205 -21.24 34.22 -8.20
CA ARG A 205 -22.07 35.44 -8.10
C ARG A 205 -21.24 36.69 -8.38
N GLU A 206 -20.03 36.77 -7.86
CA GLU A 206 -19.10 37.88 -8.11
C GLU A 206 -18.67 37.94 -9.58
N LEU A 207 -18.36 36.79 -10.19
CA LEU A 207 -18.06 36.71 -11.63
C LEU A 207 -19.25 36.98 -12.56
N GLN A 208 -20.46 37.08 -12.01
CA GLN A 208 -21.71 37.29 -12.77
C GLN A 208 -21.96 36.24 -13.87
N ARG A 209 -21.44 35.03 -13.70
CA ARG A 209 -21.69 33.88 -14.57
C ARG A 209 -21.84 32.60 -13.77
N ASP A 210 -22.54 31.63 -14.35
CA ASP A 210 -22.56 30.28 -13.80
C ASP A 210 -21.32 29.50 -14.28
N PRO A 211 -20.83 28.53 -13.48
CA PRO A 211 -19.72 27.68 -13.86
C PRO A 211 -20.05 26.71 -14.99
N THR A 212 -19.03 26.21 -15.67
CA THR A 212 -19.13 24.97 -16.43
C THR A 212 -19.03 23.75 -15.51
N ASP A 213 -19.45 22.59 -16.00
CA ASP A 213 -19.29 21.32 -15.29
C ASP A 213 -17.82 21.01 -14.96
N VAL A 214 -16.89 21.22 -15.91
CA VAL A 214 -15.46 20.97 -15.69
C VAL A 214 -14.84 21.91 -14.65
N GLU A 215 -15.33 23.15 -14.53
CA GLU A 215 -14.91 24.08 -13.49
C GLU A 215 -15.32 23.59 -12.09
N LEU A 216 -16.58 23.19 -11.92
CA LEU A 216 -17.06 22.63 -10.65
C LEU A 216 -16.35 21.33 -10.27
N LEU A 217 -16.14 20.45 -11.25
CA LEU A 217 -15.48 19.18 -11.02
C LEU A 217 -13.99 19.37 -10.69
N THR A 218 -13.32 20.34 -11.33
CA THR A 218 -11.93 20.71 -10.97
C THR A 218 -11.86 21.15 -9.52
N LEU A 219 -12.74 22.06 -9.09
CA LEU A 219 -12.80 22.50 -7.69
C LEU A 219 -13.11 21.34 -6.73
N ALA A 220 -14.01 20.42 -7.11
CA ALA A 220 -14.36 19.24 -6.31
C ALA A 220 -13.16 18.32 -6.07
N GLN A 221 -12.36 18.07 -7.10
CA GLN A 221 -11.13 17.27 -6.96
C GLN A 221 -10.10 18.03 -6.13
N THR A 222 -9.80 19.28 -6.47
CA THR A 222 -8.79 20.08 -5.78
C THR A 222 -9.13 20.33 -4.31
N TRP A 223 -10.40 20.42 -3.93
CA TRP A 223 -10.85 20.63 -2.53
C TRP A 223 -11.27 19.34 -1.82
N SER A 224 -11.00 18.18 -2.42
CA SER A 224 -11.28 16.87 -1.80
C SER A 224 -10.41 16.65 -0.55
N GLU A 225 -10.85 15.73 0.32
CA GLU A 225 -10.07 15.32 1.49
C GLU A 225 -8.71 14.76 1.06
N HIS A 226 -8.70 13.97 -0.03
CA HIS A 226 -7.51 13.35 -0.60
C HIS A 226 -6.44 14.37 -1.05
N CYS A 227 -6.83 15.54 -1.57
CA CYS A 227 -5.88 16.52 -2.12
C CYS A 227 -5.47 17.62 -1.13
N LYS A 228 -6.36 18.03 -0.21
CA LYS A 228 -6.07 19.13 0.74
C LYS A 228 -5.86 18.67 2.17
N HIS A 229 -6.00 17.38 2.47
CA HIS A 229 -5.81 16.80 3.80
C HIS A 229 -6.60 17.57 4.88
N LYS A 230 -7.87 17.91 4.59
CA LYS A 230 -8.64 18.95 5.31
C LYS A 230 -8.78 18.67 6.80
N THR A 231 -8.84 17.40 7.18
CA THR A 231 -8.91 16.95 8.57
C THR A 231 -7.62 17.27 9.32
N LEU A 232 -6.46 16.96 8.72
CA LEU A 232 -5.16 17.22 9.32
C LEU A 232 -4.75 18.70 9.21
N ALA A 233 -5.23 19.40 8.18
CA ALA A 233 -4.92 20.81 7.95
C ALA A 233 -5.88 21.78 8.65
N GLY A 234 -7.07 21.30 9.05
CA GLY A 234 -8.14 22.07 9.65
C GLY A 234 -7.92 22.41 11.12
N GLN A 235 -8.80 23.26 11.65
CA GLN A 235 -8.79 23.65 13.06
C GLN A 235 -9.54 22.61 13.90
N VAL A 236 -8.95 22.19 15.00
CA VAL A 236 -9.51 21.18 15.89
C VAL A 236 -9.61 21.72 17.31
N HIS A 237 -10.78 21.58 17.91
CA HIS A 237 -10.98 21.79 19.35
C HIS A 237 -10.97 20.44 20.06
N TYR A 238 -9.88 20.13 20.76
CA TYR A 238 -9.66 18.84 21.41
C TYR A 238 -10.09 18.86 22.89
N ARG A 239 -10.84 17.84 23.30
CA ARG A 239 -11.21 17.57 24.70
C ARG A 239 -10.88 16.14 25.08
N GLU A 240 -10.47 15.92 26.32
CA GLU A 240 -10.20 14.59 26.87
C GLU A 240 -10.97 14.38 28.17
N HIS A 241 -11.70 13.27 28.26
CA HIS A 241 -12.43 12.87 29.46
C HIS A 241 -11.75 11.66 30.12
N ARG A 242 -11.72 11.66 31.45
CA ARG A 242 -11.18 10.57 32.28
C ARG A 242 -12.29 9.64 32.78
N ALA A 243 -12.07 8.33 32.69
CA ALA A 243 -13.02 7.30 33.13
C ALA A 243 -13.46 7.39 34.61
N HIS A 244 -12.75 8.15 35.46
CA HIS A 244 -13.01 8.21 36.91
C HIS A 244 -13.63 9.53 37.41
N GLU A 245 -13.98 10.47 36.54
CA GLU A 245 -14.55 11.77 36.93
C GLU A 245 -15.95 11.99 36.32
N THR A 246 -16.94 11.23 36.82
CA THR A 246 -18.35 11.43 36.46
C THR A 246 -19.01 12.41 37.43
N GLY A 247 -18.97 13.70 37.12
CA GLY A 247 -19.76 14.75 37.75
C GLY A 247 -20.10 15.83 36.72
N PRO A 248 -21.24 16.54 36.83
CA PRO A 248 -21.66 17.54 35.84
C PRO A 248 -20.74 18.78 35.74
N ASP A 249 -19.74 18.91 36.64
CA ASP A 249 -18.69 19.93 36.64
C ASP A 249 -17.30 19.37 36.26
N SER A 250 -17.19 18.18 35.64
CA SER A 250 -15.90 17.57 35.25
C SER A 250 -15.29 18.11 33.95
N ASP A 251 -15.73 19.28 33.47
CA ASP A 251 -15.09 20.04 32.37
C ASP A 251 -13.68 20.58 32.75
N ILE A 252 -13.10 20.11 33.86
CA ILE A 252 -11.79 20.53 34.34
C ILE A 252 -10.70 19.72 33.65
N VAL A 253 -10.06 20.39 32.69
CA VAL A 253 -8.82 20.02 32.01
C VAL A 253 -7.65 20.03 33.01
N HIS A 254 -7.53 19.02 33.88
CA HIS A 254 -6.37 18.87 34.78
C HIS A 254 -5.67 17.51 34.66
N GLU A 255 -4.37 17.63 34.31
CA GLU A 255 -3.35 16.60 34.07
C GLU A 255 -3.78 15.50 33.12
N SER A 256 -3.77 15.70 31.79
CA SER A 256 -3.80 14.57 30.86
C SER A 256 -2.63 13.60 31.12
N LEU A 257 -2.72 12.34 30.68
CA LEU A 257 -1.56 11.42 30.66
C LEU A 257 -0.44 11.88 29.71
N PHE A 258 -0.68 12.93 28.91
CA PHE A 258 0.34 13.70 28.21
C PHE A 258 0.88 14.81 29.11
N ASP A 259 2.16 15.17 28.93
CA ASP A 259 2.63 16.47 29.43
C ASP A 259 1.80 17.55 28.72
N MET A 260 0.79 18.08 29.42
CA MET A 260 -0.21 19.05 28.96
C MET A 260 0.41 20.31 28.32
N LYS A 261 1.72 20.51 28.49
CA LYS A 261 2.52 21.57 27.85
C LYS A 261 2.55 21.48 26.33
N LEU A 262 2.19 20.35 25.73
CA LEU A 262 2.20 20.16 24.27
C LEU A 262 0.92 20.63 23.58
N LEU A 263 -0.21 20.69 24.32
CA LEU A 263 -1.49 21.18 23.82
C LEU A 263 -1.67 22.65 24.20
N PRO A 264 -2.28 23.47 23.32
CA PRO A 264 -2.75 24.80 23.69
C PRO A 264 -3.69 24.72 24.90
N LEU A 265 -3.60 25.69 25.82
CA LEU A 265 -4.39 25.70 27.07
C LEU A 265 -5.91 25.75 26.82
N ASP A 266 -6.33 26.26 25.66
CA ASP A 266 -7.72 26.33 25.22
C ASP A 266 -8.14 25.11 24.36
N GLY A 267 -7.25 24.12 24.19
CA GLY A 267 -7.51 22.92 23.38
C GLY A 267 -7.59 23.17 21.87
N ARG A 268 -7.27 24.38 21.38
CA ARG A 268 -7.44 24.75 19.96
C ARG A 268 -6.17 24.51 19.16
N ILE A 269 -6.19 23.50 18.31
CA ILE A 269 -5.11 23.15 17.39
C ILE A 269 -5.39 23.83 16.04
N GLY A 270 -4.42 24.56 15.52
CA GLY A 270 -4.60 25.37 14.32
C GLY A 270 -4.47 24.57 13.03
N ASN A 271 -3.54 23.61 13.01
CA ASN A 271 -3.29 22.69 11.90
C ASN A 271 -2.55 21.48 12.43
N LEU A 272 -3.24 20.35 12.60
CA LEU A 272 -2.70 19.16 13.25
C LEU A 272 -1.41 18.65 12.59
N LEU A 273 -1.33 18.64 11.26
CA LEU A 273 -0.13 18.23 10.51
C LEU A 273 1.06 19.16 10.78
N LYS A 274 0.83 20.48 10.67
CA LYS A 274 1.87 21.50 10.88
C LYS A 274 2.31 21.57 12.33
N ASP A 275 1.41 21.35 13.27
CA ASP A 275 1.65 21.47 14.71
C ASP A 275 2.31 20.21 15.31
N THR A 276 2.35 19.09 14.58
CA THR A 276 2.92 17.81 15.03
C THR A 276 3.98 17.24 14.06
N ILE A 277 3.58 16.60 12.97
CA ILE A 277 4.44 15.86 12.04
C ILE A 277 5.44 16.78 11.34
N LYS A 278 4.98 17.88 10.73
CA LYS A 278 5.88 18.82 10.05
C LYS A 278 6.76 19.56 11.06
N ARG A 279 6.18 19.93 12.21
CA ARG A 279 6.88 20.63 13.30
C ARG A 279 8.13 19.88 13.75
N VAL A 280 8.05 18.57 13.98
CA VAL A 280 9.23 17.83 14.46
C VAL A 280 10.37 17.87 13.44
N THR A 281 10.07 17.73 12.15
CA THR A 281 11.09 17.83 11.09
C THR A 281 11.69 19.23 11.01
N GLU A 282 10.88 20.28 11.13
CA GLU A 282 11.32 21.68 11.16
C GLU A 282 12.11 22.04 12.43
N GLU A 283 11.82 21.41 13.56
CA GLU A 283 12.59 21.60 14.80
C GLU A 283 13.92 20.84 14.75
N LEU A 284 13.94 19.62 14.22
CA LEU A 284 15.14 18.79 14.11
C LEU A 284 16.13 19.32 13.06
N LYS A 285 15.64 19.88 11.93
CA LYS A 285 16.45 20.54 10.89
C LYS A 285 17.71 19.75 10.51
N LYS A 286 17.54 18.45 10.27
CA LYS A 286 18.65 17.58 9.88
C LYS A 286 19.21 18.04 8.53
N PRO A 287 20.51 18.33 8.41
CA PRO A 287 21.09 18.87 7.17
C PRO A 287 21.06 17.85 6.00
N TRP A 288 20.94 16.57 6.33
CA TRP A 288 20.81 15.49 5.35
C TRP A 288 19.36 15.29 4.86
N CYS A 289 18.37 16.03 5.37
CA CYS A 289 17.04 16.13 4.76
C CYS A 289 17.06 17.18 3.64
N LEU A 290 17.00 16.75 2.39
CA LEU A 290 17.29 17.61 1.23
C LEU A 290 16.03 18.23 0.61
N SER A 291 14.90 17.52 0.62
CA SER A 291 13.59 18.00 0.15
C SER A 291 12.48 17.26 0.90
N VAL A 292 11.66 17.97 1.66
CA VAL A 292 10.69 17.37 2.58
C VAL A 292 9.40 18.21 2.62
N PHE A 293 8.24 17.56 2.44
CA PHE A 293 6.90 18.19 2.38
C PHE A 293 6.72 19.27 1.30
N VAL A 294 7.49 19.20 0.21
CA VAL A 294 7.42 20.16 -0.92
C VAL A 294 7.38 19.48 -2.30
N ASP A 295 7.40 18.15 -2.32
CA ASP A 295 7.45 17.32 -3.53
C ASP A 295 6.70 16.00 -3.27
N ASN A 296 6.57 15.16 -4.30
CA ASN A 296 5.79 13.92 -4.27
C ASN A 296 6.36 12.90 -3.25
N ALA A 297 7.67 12.93 -3.00
CA ALA A 297 8.34 12.09 -2.01
C ALA A 297 9.31 12.90 -1.13
N GLY A 298 9.66 12.33 0.03
CA GLY A 298 10.68 12.88 0.91
C GLY A 298 12.07 12.44 0.50
N VAL A 299 13.03 13.36 0.47
CA VAL A 299 14.41 13.14 -0.02
C VAL A 299 15.43 13.34 1.10
N ILE A 300 16.28 12.33 1.29
CA ILE A 300 17.41 12.34 2.23
C ILE A 300 18.72 12.09 1.49
N GLU A 301 19.83 12.56 2.05
CA GLU A 301 21.16 12.33 1.49
C GLU A 301 21.52 10.83 1.51
N PHE A 302 22.15 10.36 0.42
CA PHE A 302 22.84 9.07 0.38
C PHE A 302 24.35 9.27 0.53
N ASP A 303 24.96 9.93 -0.46
CA ASP A 303 26.38 10.26 -0.54
C ASP A 303 26.57 11.58 -1.30
N GLU A 304 27.80 12.03 -1.51
CA GLU A 304 28.09 13.36 -2.09
C GLU A 304 27.41 13.65 -3.43
N SER A 305 27.13 12.63 -4.25
CA SER A 305 26.52 12.81 -5.58
C SER A 305 25.04 12.51 -5.61
N ASP A 306 24.55 11.61 -4.75
CA ASP A 306 23.19 11.07 -4.83
C ASP A 306 22.42 11.19 -3.50
N ALA A 307 21.10 11.10 -3.65
CA ALA A 307 20.10 11.13 -2.60
C ALA A 307 19.12 9.98 -2.77
N ILE A 308 18.43 9.63 -1.69
CA ILE A 308 17.34 8.66 -1.68
C ILE A 308 16.03 9.38 -1.45
N CYS A 309 15.01 9.03 -2.21
CA CYS A 309 13.64 9.45 -1.97
C CYS A 309 12.76 8.26 -1.55
N PHE A 310 11.80 8.50 -0.67
CA PHE A 310 10.87 7.46 -0.20
C PHE A 310 9.45 8.01 -0.07
N LYS A 311 8.50 7.25 -0.58
CA LYS A 311 7.07 7.51 -0.47
C LYS A 311 6.32 6.22 -0.17
N VAL A 312 5.27 6.34 0.64
CA VAL A 312 4.28 5.30 0.87
C VAL A 312 2.90 5.94 0.65
N GLU A 313 2.03 5.20 -0.04
CA GLU A 313 0.66 5.56 -0.38
C GLU A 313 -0.31 4.46 0.06
N THR A 314 -1.60 4.76 0.02
CA THR A 314 -2.67 3.81 0.34
C THR A 314 -3.64 3.64 -0.82
N HIS A 315 -4.17 2.42 -1.02
CA HIS A 315 -5.15 2.15 -2.06
C HIS A 315 -6.31 1.25 -1.58
N ASN A 316 -6.87 1.60 -0.41
CA ASN A 316 -7.80 0.79 0.37
C ASN A 316 -9.15 0.54 -0.32
N HIS A 317 -9.91 1.61 -0.60
CA HIS A 317 -11.27 1.52 -1.15
C HIS A 317 -11.31 0.85 -2.53
N PRO A 318 -10.42 1.17 -3.48
CA PRO A 318 -10.39 0.47 -4.77
C PRO A 318 -10.02 -1.00 -4.60
N SER A 319 -9.10 -1.33 -3.67
CA SER A 319 -8.74 -2.73 -3.39
C SER A 319 -9.84 -3.54 -2.69
N ALA A 320 -10.82 -2.87 -2.06
CA ALA A 320 -12.02 -3.52 -1.53
C ALA A 320 -12.97 -4.00 -2.64
N ILE A 321 -13.00 -3.28 -3.77
CA ILE A 321 -13.95 -3.47 -4.88
C ILE A 321 -13.32 -4.27 -6.03
N GLU A 322 -12.10 -3.95 -6.44
CA GLU A 322 -11.32 -4.67 -7.44
C GLU A 322 -9.91 -4.86 -6.89
N PRO A 323 -9.65 -5.96 -6.15
CA PRO A 323 -8.40 -6.09 -5.41
C PRO A 323 -7.14 -6.20 -6.28
N TYR A 324 -7.25 -6.70 -7.52
CA TYR A 324 -6.10 -6.87 -8.43
C TYR A 324 -5.63 -5.53 -9.00
N GLY A 325 -6.54 -4.82 -9.66
CA GLY A 325 -6.33 -3.50 -10.22
C GLY A 325 -6.08 -2.47 -9.13
N GLY A 326 -6.84 -2.51 -8.03
CA GLY A 326 -6.64 -1.63 -6.89
C GLY A 326 -5.22 -1.70 -6.32
N ALA A 327 -4.68 -2.90 -6.09
CA ALA A 327 -3.32 -3.04 -5.57
C ALA A 327 -2.24 -2.72 -6.62
N GLY A 328 -2.43 -3.16 -7.86
CA GLY A 328 -1.48 -2.89 -8.95
C GLY A 328 -1.35 -1.39 -9.26
N THR A 329 -2.47 -0.67 -9.32
CA THR A 329 -2.49 0.78 -9.54
C THR A 329 -2.04 1.58 -8.31
N GLY A 330 -2.27 1.07 -7.10
CA GLY A 330 -1.64 1.62 -5.89
C GLY A 330 -0.12 1.55 -5.95
N LEU A 331 0.45 0.43 -6.41
CA LEU A 331 1.89 0.28 -6.59
C LEU A 331 2.44 1.15 -7.73
N GLY A 332 1.77 1.17 -8.89
CA GLY A 332 2.16 2.05 -10.00
C GLY A 332 2.10 3.53 -9.64
N GLY A 333 1.06 3.96 -8.90
CA GLY A 333 0.93 5.32 -8.40
C GLY A 333 2.15 5.76 -7.58
N VAL A 334 2.54 4.98 -6.57
CA VAL A 334 3.70 5.33 -5.74
C VAL A 334 5.04 5.23 -6.49
N ILE A 335 5.14 4.37 -7.51
CA ILE A 335 6.31 4.38 -8.40
C ILE A 335 6.37 5.69 -9.18
N ARG A 336 5.23 6.18 -9.70
CA ARG A 336 5.18 7.48 -10.37
C ARG A 336 5.45 8.66 -9.45
N ASP A 337 5.11 8.58 -8.16
CA ASP A 337 5.55 9.60 -7.19
C ASP A 337 7.08 9.71 -7.14
N ILE A 338 7.78 8.57 -7.19
CA ILE A 338 9.25 8.53 -7.25
C ILE A 338 9.77 9.08 -8.59
N LEU A 339 9.12 8.74 -9.70
CA LEU A 339 9.43 9.32 -11.02
C LEU A 339 9.09 10.82 -11.11
N GLY A 340 8.15 11.31 -10.31
CA GLY A 340 7.74 12.70 -10.22
C GLY A 340 8.61 13.52 -9.26
N THR A 341 9.38 12.87 -8.37
CA THR A 341 10.21 13.56 -7.38
C THR A 341 11.42 14.22 -8.04
N GLY A 342 11.62 15.52 -7.78
CA GLY A 342 12.61 16.34 -8.46
C GLY A 342 12.43 16.30 -9.98
N LEU A 343 13.53 16.11 -10.71
CA LEU A 343 13.48 15.87 -12.15
C LEU A 343 13.39 14.37 -12.47
N GLY A 344 12.98 13.52 -11.53
CA GLY A 344 12.79 12.09 -11.69
C GLY A 344 13.87 11.23 -11.04
N ALA A 345 13.49 10.49 -10.01
CA ALA A 345 14.33 9.49 -9.35
C ALA A 345 14.15 8.11 -9.99
N ARG A 346 15.18 7.25 -9.94
CA ARG A 346 15.09 5.86 -10.41
C ARG A 346 14.55 4.98 -9.27
N PRO A 347 13.40 4.31 -9.42
CA PRO A 347 12.90 3.35 -8.45
C PRO A 347 13.85 2.16 -8.26
N ILE A 348 14.14 1.80 -7.01
CA ILE A 348 15.12 0.77 -6.63
C ILE A 348 14.58 -0.27 -5.63
N LEU A 349 13.45 0.01 -4.98
CA LEU A 349 12.87 -0.88 -3.96
C LEU A 349 11.38 -0.58 -3.81
N ASN A 350 10.56 -1.63 -3.69
CA ASN A 350 9.19 -1.53 -3.22
C ASN A 350 9.04 -2.13 -1.82
N THR A 351 8.09 -1.60 -1.04
CA THR A 351 7.65 -2.16 0.23
C THR A 351 6.12 -2.21 0.27
N ASN A 352 5.55 -3.27 0.84
CA ASN A 352 4.09 -3.41 0.88
C ASN A 352 3.61 -3.92 2.24
N VAL A 353 2.65 -3.21 2.83
CA VAL A 353 2.01 -3.63 4.09
C VAL A 353 0.52 -3.79 3.85
N PHE A 354 -0.06 -4.90 4.32
CA PHE A 354 -1.47 -5.21 4.08
C PHE A 354 -2.23 -5.54 5.37
N CYS A 355 -3.48 -5.10 5.47
CA CYS A 355 -4.40 -5.51 6.53
C CYS A 355 -5.67 -6.14 5.93
N PHE A 356 -5.99 -7.37 6.33
CA PHE A 356 -7.13 -8.13 5.81
C PHE A 356 -8.08 -8.64 6.90
N GLY A 357 -9.31 -8.96 6.51
CA GLY A 357 -10.20 -9.76 7.33
C GLY A 357 -9.68 -11.21 7.52
N PRO A 358 -10.22 -11.97 8.50
CA PRO A 358 -9.84 -13.36 8.73
C PRO A 358 -10.03 -14.24 7.50
N LEU A 359 -8.98 -14.98 7.11
CA LEU A 359 -9.05 -15.88 5.95
C LEU A 359 -9.99 -17.08 6.18
N SER A 360 -10.25 -17.42 7.44
CA SER A 360 -11.18 -18.46 7.88
C SER A 360 -12.61 -17.95 8.11
N ALA A 361 -12.93 -16.71 7.70
CA ALA A 361 -14.27 -16.16 7.87
C ALA A 361 -15.34 -17.09 7.27
N ASP A 362 -16.44 -17.29 8.00
CA ASP A 362 -17.60 -18.00 7.45
C ASP A 362 -18.17 -17.17 6.29
N PRO A 363 -18.29 -17.72 5.06
CA PRO A 363 -18.86 -16.99 3.93
C PRO A 363 -20.23 -16.38 4.20
N ARG A 364 -21.01 -16.93 5.14
CA ARG A 364 -22.33 -16.42 5.55
C ARG A 364 -22.26 -15.19 6.45
N GLN A 365 -21.10 -14.91 7.04
CA GLN A 365 -20.86 -13.76 7.91
C GLN A 365 -20.17 -12.59 7.19
N VAL A 366 -19.73 -12.79 5.94
CA VAL A 366 -19.20 -11.70 5.11
C VAL A 366 -20.35 -10.75 4.78
N PRO A 367 -20.24 -9.43 5.10
CA PRO A 367 -21.29 -8.47 4.80
C PRO A 367 -21.61 -8.42 3.30
N LYS A 368 -22.90 -8.25 2.95
CA LYS A 368 -23.30 -8.11 1.55
C LYS A 368 -22.67 -6.85 0.94
N GLY A 369 -22.08 -7.01 -0.24
CA GLY A 369 -21.29 -5.99 -0.93
C GLY A 369 -19.80 -5.96 -0.53
N ALA A 370 -19.37 -6.79 0.41
CA ALA A 370 -17.95 -7.05 0.68
C ALA A 370 -17.53 -8.39 0.06
N MET A 371 -16.26 -8.48 -0.35
CA MET A 371 -15.68 -9.74 -0.82
C MET A 371 -15.13 -10.56 0.35
N HIS A 372 -15.14 -11.89 0.20
CA HIS A 372 -14.49 -12.77 1.17
C HIS A 372 -12.99 -12.41 1.29
N PRO A 373 -12.39 -12.32 2.50
CA PRO A 373 -11.00 -11.89 2.68
C PRO A 373 -9.97 -12.66 1.85
N ARG A 374 -10.12 -13.98 1.70
CA ARG A 374 -9.30 -14.79 0.76
C ARG A 374 -9.33 -14.31 -0.70
N LYS A 375 -10.48 -13.84 -1.21
CA LYS A 375 -10.60 -13.27 -2.57
C LYS A 375 -9.85 -11.94 -2.65
N ILE A 376 -10.02 -11.07 -1.65
CA ILE A 376 -9.32 -9.78 -1.55
C ILE A 376 -7.80 -10.00 -1.52
N MET A 377 -7.30 -10.79 -0.57
CA MET A 377 -5.86 -11.05 -0.42
C MET A 377 -5.25 -11.65 -1.69
N ARG A 378 -5.92 -12.61 -2.33
CA ARG A 378 -5.44 -13.22 -3.59
C ARG A 378 -5.35 -12.18 -4.72
N GLY A 379 -6.35 -11.31 -4.85
CA GLY A 379 -6.32 -10.25 -5.85
C GLY A 379 -5.23 -9.22 -5.57
N VAL A 380 -5.11 -8.72 -4.33
CA VAL A 380 -4.06 -7.77 -3.93
C VAL A 380 -2.67 -8.32 -4.21
N VAL A 381 -2.39 -9.56 -3.77
CA VAL A 381 -1.09 -10.21 -3.98
C VAL A 381 -0.79 -10.40 -5.47
N ASN A 382 -1.78 -10.81 -6.26
CA ASN A 382 -1.60 -10.92 -7.72
C ASN A 382 -1.34 -9.54 -8.36
N GLY A 383 -2.03 -8.49 -7.92
CA GLY A 383 -1.87 -7.13 -8.44
C GLY A 383 -0.47 -6.59 -8.19
N VAL A 384 0.02 -6.68 -6.95
CA VAL A 384 1.38 -6.28 -6.58
C VAL A 384 2.43 -7.11 -7.31
N ARG A 385 2.28 -8.44 -7.34
CA ARG A 385 3.19 -9.34 -8.07
C ARG A 385 3.30 -8.92 -9.53
N ASP A 386 2.17 -8.85 -10.22
CA ASP A 386 2.15 -8.66 -11.66
C ASP A 386 2.64 -7.26 -12.04
N TYR A 387 2.39 -6.24 -11.22
CA TYR A 387 2.87 -4.88 -11.48
C TYR A 387 4.35 -4.74 -11.14
N GLY A 388 4.76 -5.03 -9.90
CA GLY A 388 6.14 -4.85 -9.43
C GLY A 388 7.16 -5.71 -10.19
N ASN A 389 6.84 -6.98 -10.46
CA ASN A 389 7.76 -7.86 -11.19
C ASN A 389 7.94 -7.41 -12.65
N ARG A 390 6.88 -6.91 -13.31
CA ARG A 390 6.97 -6.43 -14.70
C ARG A 390 7.65 -5.07 -14.81
N MET A 391 7.54 -4.23 -13.78
CA MET A 391 8.36 -3.02 -13.63
C MET A 391 9.84 -3.34 -13.42
N GLY A 392 10.17 -4.55 -12.93
CA GLY A 392 11.55 -4.90 -12.61
C GLY A 392 12.07 -4.16 -11.38
N ILE A 393 11.21 -3.98 -10.36
CA ILE A 393 11.56 -3.35 -9.08
C ILE A 393 11.35 -4.39 -7.96
N PRO A 394 12.38 -4.70 -7.14
CA PRO A 394 12.28 -5.75 -6.12
C PRO A 394 11.37 -5.31 -4.97
N THR A 395 10.66 -6.25 -4.35
CA THR A 395 9.76 -6.01 -3.19
C THR A 395 10.18 -6.80 -1.94
N PRO A 396 11.34 -6.50 -1.32
CA PRO A 396 11.88 -7.35 -0.26
C PRO A 396 11.45 -6.97 1.16
N ASN A 397 10.52 -6.03 1.33
CA ASN A 397 10.08 -5.55 2.64
C ASN A 397 8.56 -5.38 2.71
N GLY A 398 7.99 -5.57 3.89
CA GLY A 398 6.55 -5.50 4.10
C GLY A 398 6.07 -6.21 5.37
N SER A 399 4.76 -6.20 5.59
CA SER A 399 4.08 -6.95 6.67
C SER A 399 2.63 -7.25 6.32
N ILE A 400 2.01 -8.21 6.99
CA ILE A 400 0.60 -8.59 6.77
C ILE A 400 -0.10 -8.81 8.11
N HIS A 401 -1.19 -8.11 8.33
CA HIS A 401 -1.97 -8.13 9.58
C HIS A 401 -3.44 -8.50 9.31
N PHE A 402 -4.09 -9.05 10.33
CA PHE A 402 -5.46 -9.56 10.26
C PHE A 402 -6.30 -9.08 11.43
N ASP A 403 -7.49 -8.54 11.13
CA ASP A 403 -8.53 -8.17 12.10
C ASP A 403 -9.92 -8.30 11.42
N PRO A 404 -10.95 -8.84 12.10
CA PRO A 404 -12.32 -8.91 11.56
C PRO A 404 -12.86 -7.63 10.94
N ARG A 405 -12.48 -6.45 11.47
CA ARG A 405 -12.96 -5.15 11.01
C ARG A 405 -12.44 -4.74 9.64
N TYR A 406 -11.37 -5.37 9.14
CA TYR A 406 -10.88 -5.16 7.78
C TYR A 406 -11.66 -5.96 6.71
N THR A 407 -12.69 -6.73 7.09
CA THR A 407 -13.44 -7.59 6.13
C THR A 407 -14.14 -6.77 5.05
N GLY A 408 -14.75 -5.63 5.41
CA GLY A 408 -15.43 -4.74 4.47
C GLY A 408 -14.52 -3.68 3.85
N ASN A 409 -13.39 -3.39 4.50
CA ASN A 409 -12.43 -2.37 4.06
C ASN A 409 -10.99 -2.81 4.40
N PRO A 410 -10.27 -3.46 3.46
CA PRO A 410 -8.89 -3.85 3.65
C PRO A 410 -7.96 -2.64 3.57
N LEU A 411 -6.78 -2.74 4.18
CA LEU A 411 -5.74 -1.73 4.03
C LEU A 411 -4.65 -2.24 3.09
N VAL A 412 -4.30 -1.42 2.11
CA VAL A 412 -3.28 -1.72 1.10
C VAL A 412 -2.31 -0.55 1.04
N TYR A 413 -1.18 -0.70 1.73
CA TYR A 413 -0.08 0.26 1.70
C TYR A 413 0.94 -0.18 0.64
N ALA A 414 1.29 0.72 -0.26
CA ALA A 414 2.32 0.53 -1.27
C ALA A 414 3.38 1.62 -1.13
N GLY A 415 4.65 1.22 -1.02
CA GLY A 415 5.78 2.13 -0.90
C GLY A 415 6.85 1.88 -1.94
N CYS A 416 7.55 2.94 -2.34
CA CYS A 416 8.63 2.88 -3.31
C CYS A 416 9.79 3.79 -2.90
N VAL A 417 11.02 3.28 -2.98
CA VAL A 417 12.26 4.02 -2.77
C VAL A 417 12.91 4.27 -4.12
N GLY A 418 13.43 5.49 -4.32
CA GLY A 418 14.21 5.84 -5.50
C GLY A 418 15.57 6.46 -5.16
N ILE A 419 16.50 6.42 -6.13
CA ILE A 419 17.78 7.13 -6.09
C ILE A 419 17.78 8.28 -7.10
N ILE A 420 18.27 9.45 -6.70
CA ILE A 420 18.30 10.67 -7.52
C ILE A 420 19.64 11.41 -7.35
N PRO A 421 20.24 11.95 -8.44
CA PRO A 421 21.37 12.84 -8.31
C PRO A 421 20.99 14.13 -7.56
N ARG A 422 21.86 14.61 -6.68
CA ARG A 422 21.55 15.77 -5.82
C ARG A 422 21.22 17.04 -6.61
N ASP A 423 21.83 17.23 -7.78
CA ASP A 423 21.60 18.38 -8.66
C ASP A 423 20.27 18.31 -9.43
N LYS A 424 19.51 17.21 -9.29
CA LYS A 424 18.19 16.99 -9.92
C LYS A 424 17.03 17.05 -8.93
N ILE A 425 17.26 17.39 -7.67
CA ILE A 425 16.22 17.44 -6.63
C ILE A 425 15.26 18.61 -6.85
N GLN A 426 15.74 19.75 -7.35
CA GLN A 426 14.92 20.94 -7.54
C GLN A 426 14.20 20.89 -8.89
N LYS A 427 12.91 21.20 -8.90
CA LYS A 427 12.05 21.25 -10.09
C LYS A 427 11.16 22.50 -10.06
N GLN A 428 10.92 23.13 -11.20
CA GLN A 428 9.97 24.25 -11.30
C GLN A 428 9.49 24.44 -12.74
N ALA A 429 8.18 24.67 -12.93
CA ALA A 429 7.62 25.09 -14.20
C ALA A 429 7.77 26.61 -14.38
N HIS A 430 8.12 27.07 -15.58
CA HIS A 430 8.28 28.48 -15.88
C HIS A 430 7.26 28.97 -16.91
N PRO A 431 6.90 30.26 -16.89
CA PRO A 431 6.14 30.87 -17.99
C PRO A 431 6.81 30.62 -19.35
N GLY A 432 6.04 30.14 -20.31
CA GLY A 432 6.48 29.75 -21.65
C GLY A 432 6.85 28.27 -21.80
N ASP A 433 6.95 27.49 -20.73
CA ASP A 433 7.15 26.04 -20.83
C ASP A 433 5.91 25.36 -21.43
N ILE A 434 6.14 24.36 -22.28
CA ILE A 434 5.11 23.57 -22.94
C ILE A 434 4.64 22.46 -21.99
N VAL A 435 3.32 22.30 -21.86
CA VAL A 435 2.71 21.19 -21.12
C VAL A 435 2.72 19.96 -22.03
N VAL A 436 3.49 18.95 -21.66
CA VAL A 436 3.57 17.67 -22.36
C VAL A 436 3.03 16.57 -21.46
N VAL A 437 2.11 15.75 -21.99
CA VAL A 437 1.66 14.52 -21.33
C VAL A 437 2.37 13.35 -22.00
N ALA A 438 2.96 12.47 -21.20
CA ALA A 438 3.65 11.28 -21.69
C ALA A 438 3.11 10.01 -21.02
N GLY A 439 3.09 8.91 -21.79
CA GLY A 439 2.74 7.57 -21.33
C GLY A 439 1.34 7.09 -21.76
N GLY A 440 0.56 6.63 -20.79
CA GLY A 440 -0.75 6.00 -21.01
C GLY A 440 -1.78 6.92 -21.67
N ARG A 441 -2.72 6.32 -22.42
CA ARG A 441 -3.85 7.04 -23.04
C ARG A 441 -4.98 7.28 -22.06
N THR A 442 -5.70 8.38 -22.26
CA THR A 442 -6.83 8.81 -21.40
C THR A 442 -8.10 8.00 -21.69
N GLY A 443 -8.73 7.44 -20.66
CA GLY A 443 -10.01 6.74 -20.74
C GLY A 443 -10.97 7.17 -19.63
N ARG A 444 -12.17 6.56 -19.54
CA ARG A 444 -13.10 6.75 -18.41
C ARG A 444 -12.63 5.98 -17.17
N ASP A 445 -11.38 6.17 -16.81
CA ASP A 445 -10.71 5.48 -15.73
C ASP A 445 -10.69 6.40 -14.50
N GLY A 446 -11.26 5.95 -13.38
CA GLY A 446 -11.14 6.64 -12.09
C GLY A 446 -11.84 8.00 -11.99
N ILE A 447 -12.76 8.35 -12.89
CA ILE A 447 -13.40 9.67 -12.84
C ILE A 447 -14.19 9.80 -11.53
N GLY A 448 -13.73 10.69 -10.65
CA GLY A 448 -14.27 10.84 -9.29
C GLY A 448 -13.62 9.95 -8.24
N GLY A 449 -12.45 9.35 -8.51
CA GLY A 449 -11.72 8.48 -7.59
C GLY A 449 -11.37 9.16 -6.26
N ALA A 450 -10.81 10.38 -6.31
CA ALA A 450 -10.47 11.15 -5.10
C ALA A 450 -11.71 11.49 -4.23
N THR A 451 -12.84 11.79 -4.88
CA THR A 451 -14.11 12.01 -4.18
C THR A 451 -14.70 10.71 -3.62
N PHE A 452 -14.46 9.57 -4.28
CA PHE A 452 -14.92 8.25 -3.84
C PHE A 452 -14.11 7.72 -2.64
N SER A 453 -12.80 7.92 -2.61
CA SER A 453 -11.97 7.57 -1.44
C SER A 453 -12.25 8.43 -0.21
N SER A 454 -13.07 9.48 -0.37
CA SER A 454 -13.45 10.41 0.70
C SER A 454 -14.82 10.06 1.34
N VAL A 455 -15.45 8.94 0.97
CA VAL A 455 -16.76 8.50 1.49
C VAL A 455 -16.73 7.05 1.99
N GLU A 456 -17.66 6.70 2.89
CA GLU A 456 -17.77 5.34 3.46
C GLU A 456 -18.21 4.30 2.41
N LEU A 457 -17.75 3.05 2.55
CA LEU A 457 -18.19 1.93 1.71
C LEU A 457 -19.56 1.40 2.14
N THR A 458 -20.37 0.97 1.16
CA THR A 458 -21.72 0.43 1.36
C THR A 458 -21.95 -0.79 0.46
N SER A 459 -23.09 -1.46 0.64
CA SER A 459 -23.48 -2.60 -0.22
C SER A 459 -23.71 -2.23 -1.69
N GLU A 460 -23.87 -0.95 -2.02
CA GLU A 460 -24.06 -0.45 -3.39
C GLU A 460 -22.77 0.08 -4.03
N SER A 461 -21.67 0.15 -3.26
CA SER A 461 -20.42 0.76 -3.72
C SER A 461 -19.86 0.12 -4.99
N GLU A 462 -19.95 -1.20 -5.15
CA GLU A 462 -19.53 -1.91 -6.37
C GLU A 462 -20.27 -1.40 -7.62
N THR A 463 -21.58 -1.17 -7.51
CA THR A 463 -22.42 -0.75 -8.66
C THR A 463 -22.25 0.74 -8.97
N ILE A 464 -22.17 1.56 -7.93
CA ILE A 464 -22.08 3.02 -8.05
C ILE A 464 -20.69 3.47 -8.54
N SER A 465 -19.66 2.66 -8.24
CA SER A 465 -18.25 3.05 -8.34
C SER A 465 -17.46 2.17 -9.31
N ALA A 466 -18.14 1.41 -10.17
CA ALA A 466 -17.48 0.55 -11.14
C ALA A 466 -16.50 1.30 -12.08
N GLY A 467 -16.77 2.58 -12.35
CA GLY A 467 -15.87 3.45 -13.13
C GLY A 467 -14.66 3.99 -12.36
N ALA A 468 -14.60 3.80 -11.03
CA ALA A 468 -13.54 4.32 -10.17
C ALA A 468 -12.31 3.39 -10.11
N VAL A 469 -12.46 2.11 -10.44
CA VAL A 469 -11.37 1.12 -10.29
C VAL A 469 -10.75 0.76 -11.63
N GLN A 470 -9.43 0.72 -11.67
CA GLN A 470 -8.63 0.67 -12.89
C GLN A 470 -7.70 -0.54 -12.89
N ILE A 471 -7.33 -0.98 -14.08
CA ILE A 471 -6.25 -1.95 -14.29
C ILE A 471 -5.10 -1.19 -14.93
N GLY A 472 -3.96 -1.16 -14.26
CA GLY A 472 -2.78 -0.51 -14.83
C GLY A 472 -1.99 -1.42 -15.77
N ASN A 473 -1.09 -0.81 -16.53
CA ASN A 473 -0.17 -1.45 -17.45
C ASN A 473 1.30 -1.15 -17.10
N ALA A 474 1.87 -1.97 -16.21
CA ALA A 474 3.27 -1.89 -15.79
C ALA A 474 4.29 -1.84 -16.95
N ILE A 475 4.02 -2.48 -18.10
CA ILE A 475 4.96 -2.45 -19.24
C ILE A 475 5.04 -1.02 -19.81
N THR A 476 3.90 -0.33 -19.93
CA THR A 476 3.87 1.05 -20.39
C THR A 476 4.60 1.96 -19.40
N GLU A 477 4.35 1.80 -18.10
CA GLU A 477 5.03 2.60 -17.07
C GLU A 477 6.55 2.39 -17.07
N GLN A 478 7.01 1.15 -17.27
CA GLN A 478 8.43 0.84 -17.36
C GLN A 478 9.09 1.53 -18.57
N MET A 479 8.41 1.57 -19.72
CA MET A 479 8.91 2.31 -20.88
C MET A 479 8.95 3.82 -20.62
N VAL A 480 7.91 4.36 -19.97
CA VAL A 480 7.86 5.78 -19.54
C VAL A 480 8.99 6.11 -18.59
N GLN A 481 9.26 5.26 -17.60
CA GLN A 481 10.38 5.42 -16.67
C GLN A 481 11.70 5.55 -17.41
N GLU A 482 12.04 4.63 -18.31
CA GLU A 482 13.32 4.67 -19.01
C GLU A 482 13.45 5.90 -19.93
N CYS A 483 12.37 6.31 -20.61
CA CYS A 483 12.35 7.54 -21.41
C CYS A 483 12.55 8.79 -20.54
N LEU A 484 11.85 8.87 -19.42
CA LEU A 484 11.88 10.01 -18.51
C LEU A 484 13.28 10.20 -17.92
N LEU A 485 13.92 9.12 -17.46
CA LEU A 485 15.27 9.18 -16.90
C LEU A 485 16.30 9.58 -17.96
N GLN A 486 16.17 9.11 -19.21
CA GLN A 486 16.99 9.59 -20.32
C GLN A 486 16.78 11.08 -20.61
N ALA A 487 15.52 11.55 -20.59
CA ALA A 487 15.17 12.95 -20.82
C ALA A 487 15.70 13.86 -19.70
N ARG A 488 15.69 13.40 -18.44
CA ARG A 488 16.32 14.08 -17.29
C ARG A 488 17.80 14.29 -17.52
N ASP A 489 18.51 13.23 -17.89
CA ASP A 489 19.97 13.25 -18.03
C ASP A 489 20.42 14.15 -19.19
N ARG A 490 19.55 14.34 -20.20
CA ARG A 490 19.72 15.28 -21.32
C ARG A 490 19.21 16.70 -21.03
N GLY A 491 18.60 16.93 -19.86
CA GLY A 491 18.05 18.24 -19.46
C GLY A 491 16.91 18.75 -20.34
N LEU A 492 15.98 17.86 -20.73
CA LEU A 492 14.92 18.19 -21.70
C LEU A 492 13.67 18.83 -21.09
N TYR A 493 13.52 18.82 -19.77
CA TYR A 493 12.40 19.43 -19.05
C TYR A 493 12.88 20.07 -17.74
N ARG A 494 12.03 20.94 -17.18
CA ARG A 494 12.32 21.69 -15.94
C ARG A 494 11.47 21.29 -14.74
N ALA A 495 10.36 20.63 -15.00
CA ALA A 495 9.54 20.01 -13.97
C ALA A 495 8.79 18.81 -14.54
N VAL A 496 8.49 17.87 -13.65
CA VAL A 496 7.68 16.68 -13.91
C VAL A 496 6.83 16.38 -12.68
N THR A 497 5.63 15.83 -12.90
CA THR A 497 4.81 15.24 -11.85
C THR A 497 4.03 14.04 -12.39
N ASP A 498 3.59 13.16 -11.50
CA ASP A 498 2.69 12.07 -11.82
C ASP A 498 1.28 12.59 -12.16
N CYS A 499 0.52 11.79 -12.89
CA CYS A 499 -0.89 12.06 -13.15
C CYS A 499 -1.76 11.00 -12.43
N GLY A 500 -1.95 11.19 -11.13
CA GLY A 500 -2.76 10.35 -10.24
C GLY A 500 -4.20 10.84 -10.04
N ALA A 501 -4.58 11.03 -8.77
CA ALA A 501 -5.93 11.45 -8.36
C ALA A 501 -6.29 12.83 -8.94
N GLY A 502 -7.51 12.97 -9.50
CA GLY A 502 -7.92 14.16 -10.24
C GLY A 502 -7.28 14.30 -11.65
N GLY A 503 -6.36 13.42 -12.05
CA GLY A 503 -5.85 13.38 -13.41
C GLY A 503 -5.09 14.63 -13.83
N LEU A 504 -5.38 15.13 -15.03
CA LEU A 504 -4.74 16.34 -15.54
C LEU A 504 -5.13 17.58 -14.74
N SER A 505 -6.30 17.57 -14.08
CA SER A 505 -6.74 18.70 -13.26
C SER A 505 -5.86 18.98 -12.06
N SER A 506 -5.38 17.92 -11.40
CA SER A 506 -4.40 18.05 -10.32
C SER A 506 -3.00 18.29 -10.90
N ALA A 507 -2.52 17.42 -11.79
CA ALA A 507 -1.15 17.49 -12.29
C ALA A 507 -0.79 18.84 -12.95
N VAL A 508 -1.62 19.31 -13.89
CA VAL A 508 -1.39 20.62 -14.54
C VAL A 508 -1.78 21.76 -13.61
N GLY A 509 -2.82 21.59 -12.78
CA GLY A 509 -3.29 22.62 -11.84
C GLY A 509 -2.28 22.96 -10.74
N GLU A 510 -1.55 21.96 -10.24
CA GLU A 510 -0.51 22.12 -9.21
C GLU A 510 0.80 22.65 -9.81
N MET A 511 1.27 22.08 -10.94
CA MET A 511 2.43 22.62 -11.65
C MET A 511 2.21 24.07 -12.13
N GLY A 512 0.95 24.42 -12.42
CA GLY A 512 0.51 25.73 -12.88
C GLY A 512 0.02 26.66 -11.77
N GLU A 513 0.14 26.32 -10.48
CA GLU A 513 -0.45 27.11 -9.39
C GLU A 513 0.00 28.59 -9.44
N GLU A 514 1.31 28.82 -9.62
CA GLU A 514 1.89 30.16 -9.69
C GLU A 514 1.85 30.77 -11.10
N THR A 515 1.99 29.94 -12.14
CA THR A 515 2.17 30.40 -13.52
C THR A 515 0.85 30.56 -14.28
N GLY A 516 -0.18 29.79 -13.96
CA GLY A 516 -1.33 29.56 -14.84
C GLY A 516 -1.01 28.57 -15.96
N ALA A 517 -2.06 28.01 -16.57
CA ALA A 517 -1.96 27.02 -17.62
C ALA A 517 -3.06 27.20 -18.67
N SER A 518 -2.67 27.09 -19.94
CA SER A 518 -3.59 27.02 -21.09
C SER A 518 -3.46 25.65 -21.74
N VAL A 519 -4.55 24.87 -21.78
CA VAL A 519 -4.57 23.48 -22.29
C VAL A 519 -5.66 23.28 -23.33
N GLU A 520 -5.30 22.61 -24.43
CA GLU A 520 -6.22 22.18 -25.47
C GLU A 520 -6.55 20.70 -25.32
N LEU A 521 -7.73 20.42 -24.78
CA LEU A 521 -8.14 19.08 -24.35
C LEU A 521 -8.34 18.10 -25.52
N HIS A 522 -8.69 18.58 -26.72
CA HIS A 522 -8.85 17.69 -27.88
C HIS A 522 -7.51 17.07 -28.36
N LYS A 523 -6.36 17.61 -27.93
CA LYS A 523 -5.04 17.07 -28.26
C LYS A 523 -4.64 15.91 -27.37
N VAL A 524 -5.29 15.73 -26.22
CA VAL A 524 -4.93 14.66 -25.27
C VAL A 524 -5.21 13.30 -25.92
N PRO A 525 -4.23 12.36 -25.95
CA PRO A 525 -4.45 11.02 -26.48
C PRO A 525 -5.51 10.25 -25.67
N VAL A 526 -6.49 9.64 -26.36
CA VAL A 526 -7.57 8.87 -25.74
C VAL A 526 -7.56 7.40 -26.16
N LYS A 527 -7.99 6.50 -25.26
CA LYS A 527 -8.09 5.05 -25.51
C LYS A 527 -9.14 4.72 -26.58
N TYR A 528 -10.24 5.45 -26.57
CA TYR A 528 -11.38 5.27 -27.49
C TYR A 528 -12.11 6.60 -27.69
N GLU A 529 -12.80 6.71 -28.83
CA GLU A 529 -13.67 7.86 -29.09
C GLU A 529 -14.86 7.88 -28.12
N GLY A 530 -15.31 9.08 -27.76
CA GLY A 530 -16.54 9.28 -27.00
C GLY A 530 -16.38 9.92 -25.63
N LEU A 531 -15.16 10.23 -25.19
CA LEU A 531 -14.93 10.99 -23.95
C LEU A 531 -15.34 12.46 -24.12
N SER A 532 -16.00 13.03 -23.12
CA SER A 532 -16.23 14.47 -23.04
C SER A 532 -14.96 15.24 -22.63
N TYR A 533 -14.96 16.57 -22.82
CA TYR A 533 -13.84 17.42 -22.36
C TYR A 533 -13.60 17.30 -20.84
N ALA A 534 -14.67 17.19 -20.05
CA ALA A 534 -14.56 17.01 -18.60
C ALA A 534 -13.99 15.62 -18.26
N GLU A 535 -14.42 14.57 -18.96
CA GLU A 535 -13.89 13.22 -18.77
C GLU A 535 -12.40 13.14 -19.13
N VAL A 536 -11.96 13.82 -20.19
CA VAL A 536 -10.53 13.88 -20.57
C VAL A 536 -9.70 14.59 -19.50
N TRP A 537 -10.21 15.71 -18.96
CA TRP A 537 -9.51 16.51 -17.97
C TRP A 537 -9.37 15.81 -16.60
N LEU A 538 -10.42 15.12 -16.17
CA LEU A 538 -10.53 14.51 -14.83
C LEU A 538 -10.19 13.03 -14.79
N SER A 539 -9.95 12.41 -15.95
CA SER A 539 -9.57 11.00 -16.02
C SER A 539 -8.33 10.75 -15.19
N GLU A 540 -8.40 9.74 -14.33
CA GLU A 540 -7.29 9.27 -13.49
C GLU A 540 -6.59 8.08 -14.15
N ALA A 541 -6.64 7.97 -15.49
CA ALA A 541 -5.96 6.91 -16.24
C ALA A 541 -4.47 6.82 -15.85
N GLN A 542 -4.00 5.58 -15.70
CA GLN A 542 -2.67 5.27 -15.17
C GLN A 542 -1.53 5.51 -16.18
N GLU A 543 -0.30 5.33 -15.69
CA GLU A 543 0.95 5.38 -16.47
C GLU A 543 1.21 6.72 -17.18
N ARG A 544 0.70 7.82 -16.64
CA ARG A 544 0.86 9.17 -17.21
C ARG A 544 1.72 10.07 -16.35
N MET A 545 2.61 10.82 -17.01
CA MET A 545 3.42 11.87 -16.42
C MET A 545 3.14 13.20 -17.15
N VAL A 546 3.21 14.32 -16.43
CA VAL A 546 3.09 15.68 -17.00
C VAL A 546 4.44 16.38 -16.87
N LEU A 547 4.93 16.95 -17.96
CA LEU A 547 6.22 17.61 -18.05
C LEU A 547 6.08 19.09 -18.45
N ALA A 548 6.92 19.93 -17.84
CA ALA A 548 7.15 21.32 -18.26
C ALA A 548 8.41 21.39 -19.13
N VAL A 549 8.22 21.56 -20.45
CA VAL A 549 9.26 21.42 -21.46
C VAL A 549 9.60 22.77 -22.08
N PRO A 550 10.87 23.23 -22.04
CA PRO A 550 11.27 24.44 -22.75
C PRO A 550 10.98 24.30 -24.25
N PRO A 551 10.42 25.33 -24.93
CA PRO A 551 10.01 25.19 -26.35
C PRO A 551 11.12 24.73 -27.29
N HIS A 552 12.36 25.14 -27.05
CA HIS A 552 13.53 24.75 -27.86
C HIS A 552 14.01 23.31 -27.63
N LYS A 553 13.45 22.60 -26.64
CA LYS A 553 13.72 21.19 -26.31
C LYS A 553 12.60 20.24 -26.69
N LEU A 554 11.46 20.76 -27.16
CA LEU A 554 10.26 19.96 -27.41
C LEU A 554 10.49 18.84 -28.43
N GLU A 555 11.01 19.16 -29.62
CA GLU A 555 11.22 18.16 -30.67
C GLU A 555 12.20 17.07 -30.24
N GLU A 556 13.29 17.44 -29.55
CA GLU A 556 14.27 16.49 -29.02
C GLU A 556 13.62 15.51 -28.02
N LEU A 557 12.71 16.02 -27.17
CA LEU A 557 11.96 15.20 -26.22
C LEU A 557 10.96 14.28 -26.94
N LEU A 558 10.18 14.80 -27.89
CA LEU A 558 9.21 14.00 -28.62
C LEU A 558 9.88 12.90 -29.45
N ASP A 559 11.04 13.18 -30.05
CA ASP A 559 11.81 12.19 -30.79
C ASP A 559 12.37 11.08 -29.88
N LEU A 560 12.83 11.43 -28.67
CA LEU A 560 13.27 10.45 -27.68
C LEU A 560 12.14 9.50 -27.30
N PHE A 561 10.98 10.03 -26.90
CA PHE A 561 9.84 9.22 -26.50
C PHE A 561 9.33 8.33 -27.66
N ARG A 562 9.28 8.89 -28.88
CA ARG A 562 8.92 8.12 -30.08
C ARG A 562 9.90 7.00 -30.39
N SER A 563 11.21 7.19 -30.14
CA SER A 563 12.23 6.17 -30.41
C SER A 563 12.12 4.93 -29.52
N GLU A 564 11.45 5.07 -28.38
CA GLU A 564 11.22 4.02 -27.38
C GLU A 564 9.74 3.55 -27.39
N ASP A 565 8.97 3.88 -28.44
CA ASP A 565 7.55 3.56 -28.57
C ASP A 565 6.66 4.09 -27.41
N VAL A 566 7.03 5.21 -26.80
CA VAL A 566 6.22 5.91 -25.77
C VAL A 566 5.53 7.12 -26.37
N GLU A 567 4.22 7.23 -26.16
CA GLU A 567 3.44 8.38 -26.63
C GLU A 567 3.72 9.60 -25.74
N ALA A 568 4.12 10.72 -26.35
CA ALA A 568 4.26 12.02 -25.69
C ALA A 568 3.61 13.10 -26.56
N THR A 569 2.79 13.95 -25.95
CA THR A 569 1.97 14.93 -26.69
C THR A 569 2.00 16.29 -26.03
N ALA A 570 2.32 17.32 -26.81
CA ALA A 570 2.18 18.72 -26.39
C ALA A 570 0.71 19.13 -26.40
N ILE A 571 0.16 19.44 -25.23
CA ILE A 571 -1.26 19.75 -25.04
C ILE A 571 -1.52 21.21 -24.70
N GLY A 572 -0.49 21.98 -24.34
CA GLY A 572 -0.68 23.35 -23.85
C GLY A 572 0.61 24.04 -23.43
N SER A 573 0.50 25.08 -22.61
CA SER A 573 1.63 25.82 -22.05
C SER A 573 1.32 26.38 -20.67
N PHE A 574 2.34 26.47 -19.81
CA PHE A 574 2.33 27.31 -18.62
C PHE A 574 2.51 28.77 -19.07
N ASP A 575 1.45 29.58 -19.03
CA ASP A 575 1.36 30.80 -19.86
C ASP A 575 1.64 32.12 -19.11
N GLY A 576 1.89 32.07 -17.80
CA GLY A 576 2.13 33.26 -16.97
C GLY A 576 0.87 34.07 -16.66
N SER A 577 -0.33 33.57 -17.02
CA SER A 577 -1.58 34.30 -16.82
C SER A 577 -2.12 34.23 -15.38
N GLY A 578 -1.62 33.30 -14.55
CA GLY A 578 -2.18 33.01 -13.23
C GLY A 578 -3.61 32.42 -13.28
N ARG A 579 -4.03 31.91 -14.45
CA ARG A 579 -5.36 31.35 -14.69
C ARG A 579 -5.27 29.94 -15.27
N LEU A 580 -6.27 29.12 -14.99
CA LEU A 580 -6.52 27.84 -15.64
C LEU A 580 -7.49 28.06 -16.80
N LYS A 581 -6.99 27.90 -18.02
CA LYS A 581 -7.76 28.01 -19.26
C LYS A 581 -7.78 26.68 -19.99
N LEU A 582 -8.98 26.16 -20.25
CA LEU A 582 -9.15 24.91 -21.01
C LEU A 582 -9.98 25.19 -22.26
N THR A 583 -9.52 24.66 -23.39
CA THR A 583 -10.25 24.71 -24.66
C THR A 583 -10.54 23.30 -25.18
N TRP A 584 -11.63 23.17 -25.93
CA TRP A 584 -12.00 21.99 -26.71
C TRP A 584 -12.35 22.42 -28.12
N ASP A 585 -11.46 22.16 -29.08
CA ASP A 585 -11.67 22.46 -30.51
C ASP A 585 -12.08 23.93 -30.72
N GLY A 586 -11.28 24.83 -30.13
CA GLY A 586 -11.50 26.28 -30.16
C GLY A 586 -12.60 26.83 -29.23
N HIS A 587 -13.35 25.98 -28.53
CA HIS A 587 -14.35 26.41 -27.55
C HIS A 587 -13.75 26.47 -26.15
N GLU A 588 -13.87 27.61 -25.47
CA GLU A 588 -13.49 27.74 -24.05
C GLU A 588 -14.45 26.93 -23.17
N VAL A 589 -13.92 26.04 -22.35
CA VAL A 589 -14.69 25.20 -21.42
C VAL A 589 -14.36 25.49 -19.95
N CYS A 590 -13.27 26.19 -19.66
CA CYS A 590 -12.90 26.62 -18.30
C CYS A 590 -12.08 27.91 -18.35
N ASP A 591 -12.38 28.85 -17.46
CA ASP A 591 -11.53 30.02 -17.20
C ASP A 591 -11.64 30.44 -15.71
N MET A 592 -10.70 29.97 -14.90
CA MET A 592 -10.65 30.22 -13.45
C MET A 592 -9.30 30.80 -13.01
N PRO A 593 -9.26 31.77 -12.08
CA PRO A 593 -8.00 32.19 -11.45
C PRO A 593 -7.44 31.07 -10.56
N MET A 594 -6.14 30.76 -10.70
CA MET A 594 -5.48 29.72 -9.89
C MET A 594 -5.53 30.02 -8.39
N SER A 595 -5.54 31.31 -8.02
CA SER A 595 -5.68 31.74 -6.63
C SER A 595 -6.99 31.29 -5.97
N PHE A 596 -8.09 31.20 -6.73
CA PHE A 596 -9.34 30.65 -6.22
C PHE A 596 -9.34 29.12 -6.20
N VAL A 597 -8.77 28.50 -7.24
CA VAL A 597 -8.65 27.03 -7.33
C VAL A 597 -7.91 26.48 -6.10
N HIS A 598 -6.81 27.11 -5.68
CA HIS A 598 -5.99 26.62 -4.56
C HIS A 598 -6.27 27.28 -3.21
N GLY A 599 -6.75 28.53 -3.20
CA GLY A 599 -6.96 29.33 -1.98
C GLY A 599 -8.42 29.66 -1.64
N GLY A 600 -9.39 29.25 -2.45
CA GLY A 600 -10.80 29.58 -2.26
C GLY A 600 -11.56 28.74 -1.23
N MET A 601 -10.96 27.64 -0.75
CA MET A 601 -11.61 26.72 0.19
C MET A 601 -11.73 27.33 1.60
N PRO A 602 -12.92 27.32 2.22
CA PRO A 602 -13.09 27.85 3.58
C PRO A 602 -12.41 26.95 4.63
N LYS A 603 -11.94 27.56 5.72
CA LYS A 603 -11.46 26.82 6.89
C LYS A 603 -12.64 26.26 7.69
N VAL A 604 -12.58 24.98 8.03
CA VAL A 604 -13.60 24.29 8.85
C VAL A 604 -13.01 23.99 10.23
N GLU A 605 -13.79 24.29 11.28
CA GLU A 605 -13.48 23.93 12.67
C GLU A 605 -14.23 22.64 13.04
N ARG A 606 -13.55 21.71 13.73
CA ARG A 606 -14.11 20.42 14.15
C ARG A 606 -13.85 20.17 15.63
N GLU A 607 -14.74 19.41 16.27
CA GLU A 607 -14.53 18.93 17.65
C GLU A 607 -13.91 17.54 17.66
N ALA A 608 -12.94 17.33 18.55
CA ALA A 608 -12.28 16.06 18.79
C ALA A 608 -12.40 15.71 20.28
N VAL A 609 -12.90 14.52 20.59
CA VAL A 609 -13.13 14.09 21.97
C VAL A 609 -12.44 12.75 22.19
N TRP A 610 -11.61 12.62 23.22
CA TRP A 610 -11.08 11.33 23.64
C TRP A 610 -11.63 10.91 24.99
N ASN A 611 -12.12 9.69 25.10
CA ASN A 611 -12.53 9.10 26.38
C ASN A 611 -11.50 8.05 26.78
N SER A 612 -10.64 8.39 27.75
CA SER A 612 -9.68 7.43 28.29
C SER A 612 -10.41 6.34 29.08
N GLY A 613 -9.95 5.08 28.97
CA GLY A 613 -10.44 3.97 29.80
C GLY A 613 -11.76 3.32 29.36
N LEU A 614 -12.14 3.37 28.08
CA LEU A 614 -13.28 2.56 27.60
C LEU A 614 -13.04 1.07 27.91
N PRO A 615 -13.94 0.38 28.65
CA PRO A 615 -13.79 -1.03 28.93
C PRO A 615 -13.89 -1.81 27.63
N ARG A 616 -12.79 -2.45 27.22
CA ARG A 616 -12.84 -3.49 26.20
C ARG A 616 -13.14 -4.82 26.85
N GLY A 617 -14.16 -5.52 26.34
CA GLY A 617 -14.35 -6.93 26.60
C GLY A 617 -13.08 -7.71 26.25
N LEU A 618 -12.82 -8.77 27.00
CA LEU A 618 -11.73 -9.69 26.69
C LEU A 618 -12.13 -10.55 25.49
N PRO A 619 -11.20 -10.84 24.57
CA PRO A 619 -11.47 -11.82 23.54
C PRO A 619 -11.71 -13.20 24.17
N ASP A 620 -12.49 -14.03 23.51
CA ASP A 620 -12.59 -15.43 23.90
C ASP A 620 -11.22 -16.11 23.75
N PRO A 621 -10.80 -16.93 24.73
CA PRO A 621 -9.51 -17.62 24.66
C PRO A 621 -9.48 -18.59 23.47
N ILE A 622 -8.47 -18.44 22.62
CA ILE A 622 -8.16 -19.41 21.56
C ILE A 622 -7.56 -20.68 22.18
N VAL A 623 -6.72 -20.52 23.21
CA VAL A 623 -6.12 -21.63 23.98
C VAL A 623 -6.46 -21.47 25.45
N LYS A 624 -6.88 -22.57 26.09
CA LYS A 624 -7.23 -22.64 27.53
C LYS A 624 -6.11 -23.23 28.40
N SER A 625 -4.88 -23.22 27.89
CA SER A 625 -3.69 -23.76 28.54
C SER A 625 -2.92 -22.67 29.27
N GLU A 626 -2.21 -23.06 30.33
CA GLU A 626 -1.23 -22.22 31.01
C GLU A 626 0.22 -22.64 30.68
N ASP A 627 0.38 -23.69 29.87
CA ASP A 627 1.69 -24.16 29.43
C ASP A 627 2.34 -23.15 28.46
N PRO A 628 3.52 -22.59 28.79
CA PRO A 628 4.19 -21.61 27.94
C PRO A 628 4.56 -22.16 26.56
N GLY A 629 4.87 -23.45 26.44
CA GLY A 629 5.14 -24.10 25.16
C GLY A 629 3.92 -24.11 24.25
N GLU A 630 2.74 -24.46 24.78
CA GLU A 630 1.48 -24.43 24.04
C GLU A 630 1.07 -23.00 23.65
N ILE A 631 1.23 -22.04 24.56
CA ILE A 631 0.97 -20.62 24.29
C ILE A 631 1.90 -20.10 23.18
N LEU A 632 3.20 -20.42 23.23
CA LEU A 632 4.16 -20.06 22.18
C LEU A 632 3.72 -20.61 20.81
N LEU A 633 3.39 -21.90 20.73
CA LEU A 633 2.98 -22.50 19.46
C LEU A 633 1.67 -21.87 18.92
N ALA A 634 0.75 -21.50 19.80
CA ALA A 634 -0.49 -20.83 19.41
C ALA A 634 -0.25 -19.40 18.90
N ILE A 635 0.64 -18.64 19.54
CA ILE A 635 1.03 -17.31 19.05
C ILE A 635 1.77 -17.44 17.71
N LEU A 636 2.76 -18.33 17.61
CA LEU A 636 3.56 -18.56 16.39
C LEU A 636 2.70 -19.00 15.19
N GLY A 637 1.62 -19.76 15.45
CA GLY A 637 0.64 -20.18 14.44
C GLY A 637 -0.45 -19.15 14.15
N SER A 638 -0.48 -18.01 14.84
CA SER A 638 -1.45 -16.93 14.61
C SER A 638 -1.22 -16.27 13.25
N PRO A 639 -2.27 -15.92 12.48
CA PRO A 639 -2.12 -15.23 11.19
C PRO A 639 -1.25 -13.96 11.23
N ASN A 640 -1.25 -13.24 12.36
CA ASN A 640 -0.44 -12.03 12.53
C ASN A 640 1.06 -12.32 12.71
N VAL A 641 1.42 -13.48 13.29
CA VAL A 641 2.82 -13.84 13.57
C VAL A 641 3.38 -14.77 12.51
N CYS A 642 2.60 -15.78 12.08
CA CYS A 642 3.04 -16.85 11.19
C CYS A 642 3.76 -16.36 9.91
N SER A 643 4.51 -17.25 9.28
CA SER A 643 5.29 -16.95 8.09
C SER A 643 4.44 -16.37 6.96
N LYS A 644 4.90 -15.25 6.39
CA LYS A 644 4.28 -14.61 5.22
C LYS A 644 4.81 -15.15 3.88
N GLU A 645 5.51 -16.29 3.91
CA GLU A 645 6.16 -16.95 2.78
C GLU A 645 5.25 -17.17 1.56
N TRP A 646 3.99 -17.55 1.79
CA TRP A 646 3.01 -17.75 0.71
C TRP A 646 2.86 -16.50 -0.18
N VAL A 647 2.94 -15.30 0.41
CA VAL A 647 2.90 -14.04 -0.33
C VAL A 647 4.27 -13.67 -0.88
N VAL A 648 5.26 -13.59 0.00
CA VAL A 648 6.56 -12.98 -0.30
C VAL A 648 7.29 -13.74 -1.43
N ARG A 649 7.18 -15.07 -1.51
CA ARG A 649 7.84 -15.85 -2.58
C ARG A 649 7.30 -15.60 -3.99
N GLN A 650 6.17 -14.90 -4.11
CA GLN A 650 5.60 -14.56 -5.40
C GLN A 650 6.21 -13.29 -6.00
N TYR A 651 6.85 -12.46 -5.18
CA TYR A 651 7.48 -11.20 -5.61
C TYR A 651 8.96 -11.41 -5.95
N ASP A 652 9.48 -10.59 -6.86
CA ASP A 652 10.91 -10.52 -7.12
C ASP A 652 11.63 -9.79 -5.97
N HIS A 653 12.81 -10.28 -5.58
CA HIS A 653 13.66 -9.72 -4.52
C HIS A 653 15.10 -9.45 -4.96
N GLU A 654 15.43 -9.72 -6.23
CA GLU A 654 16.80 -9.84 -6.73
C GLU A 654 17.07 -8.96 -7.96
N VAL A 655 16.04 -8.59 -8.71
CA VAL A 655 16.14 -7.73 -9.88
C VAL A 655 16.90 -6.44 -9.52
N GLN A 656 17.70 -5.95 -10.47
CA GLN A 656 18.68 -4.88 -10.29
C GLN A 656 19.94 -5.24 -9.45
N ALA A 657 20.01 -6.44 -8.87
CA ALA A 657 21.19 -7.00 -8.20
C ALA A 657 21.72 -6.17 -7.01
N MET A 658 20.82 -5.57 -6.22
CA MET A 658 21.17 -4.69 -5.10
C MET A 658 20.96 -5.31 -3.71
N SER A 659 20.36 -6.50 -3.59
CA SER A 659 19.97 -7.07 -2.28
C SER A 659 21.17 -7.39 -1.39
N ALA A 660 21.18 -6.92 -0.14
CA ALA A 660 22.15 -7.28 0.90
C ALA A 660 21.50 -8.08 2.04
N VAL A 661 20.31 -7.65 2.50
CA VAL A 661 19.46 -8.42 3.43
C VAL A 661 18.12 -8.68 2.75
N LYS A 662 17.74 -9.96 2.67
CA LYS A 662 16.57 -10.48 1.94
C LYS A 662 15.40 -10.73 2.90
N PRO A 663 14.16 -10.86 2.43
CA PRO A 663 13.01 -11.10 3.29
C PRO A 663 13.14 -12.35 4.17
N PHE A 664 13.77 -13.41 3.63
CA PHE A 664 13.99 -14.65 4.33
C PHE A 664 15.47 -15.01 4.47
N THR A 665 15.84 -15.44 5.67
CA THR A 665 17.22 -15.71 6.08
C THR A 665 17.38 -17.14 6.60
N GLY A 666 18.60 -17.48 7.03
CA GLY A 666 18.98 -18.82 7.44
C GLY A 666 19.21 -19.81 6.30
N PRO A 667 19.79 -20.99 6.59
CA PRO A 667 20.04 -22.04 5.60
C PRO A 667 18.77 -22.51 4.87
N GLY A 668 17.63 -22.54 5.57
CA GLY A 668 16.33 -22.92 5.01
C GLY A 668 15.62 -21.83 4.21
N ARG A 669 16.10 -20.57 4.26
CA ARG A 669 15.48 -19.39 3.64
C ARG A 669 13.99 -19.26 4.00
N ASP A 670 13.67 -19.45 5.26
CA ASP A 670 12.31 -19.46 5.81
C ASP A 670 12.17 -18.78 7.18
N GLY A 671 13.27 -18.21 7.71
CA GLY A 671 13.22 -17.26 8.83
C GLY A 671 12.91 -15.85 8.34
N PRO A 672 12.01 -15.10 8.99
CA PRO A 672 11.74 -13.72 8.62
C PRO A 672 12.97 -12.83 8.85
N SER A 673 12.96 -11.61 8.31
CA SER A 673 13.96 -10.58 8.62
C SER A 673 13.25 -9.36 9.18
N ASP A 674 13.88 -8.70 10.14
CA ASP A 674 13.39 -7.48 10.79
C ASP A 674 13.18 -6.33 9.78
N GLY A 675 14.11 -6.21 8.84
CA GLY A 675 14.09 -5.24 7.74
C GLY A 675 14.79 -5.79 6.51
N CYS A 676 14.86 -4.99 5.46
CA CYS A 676 15.67 -5.27 4.28
C CYS A 676 16.82 -4.27 4.17
N ALA A 677 17.86 -4.66 3.41
CA ALA A 677 18.96 -3.79 3.08
C ALA A 677 19.33 -3.96 1.61
N ILE A 678 19.57 -2.84 0.92
CA ILE A 678 20.06 -2.81 -0.46
C ILE A 678 21.32 -1.97 -0.58
N VAL A 679 22.15 -2.27 -1.58
CA VAL A 679 23.31 -1.48 -1.99
C VAL A 679 22.95 -0.80 -3.32
N PRO A 680 22.43 0.45 -3.31
CA PRO A 680 21.86 1.08 -4.50
C PRO A 680 22.85 1.30 -5.65
N LYS A 681 24.14 1.44 -5.33
CA LYS A 681 25.23 1.60 -6.30
C LYS A 681 26.00 0.30 -6.41
N LEU A 682 25.99 -0.33 -7.58
CA LEU A 682 26.75 -1.55 -7.83
C LEU A 682 28.24 -1.35 -7.53
N GLY A 683 28.81 -2.22 -6.68
CA GLY A 683 30.20 -2.11 -6.21
C GLY A 683 30.44 -1.02 -5.15
N GLY A 684 29.39 -0.32 -4.71
CA GLY A 684 29.45 0.64 -3.62
C GLY A 684 29.63 -0.02 -2.25
N ASP A 685 29.98 0.79 -1.25
CA ASP A 685 30.27 0.38 0.12
C ASP A 685 29.23 0.88 1.15
N GLN A 686 28.12 1.46 0.66
CA GLN A 686 27.02 1.98 1.45
C GLN A 686 25.73 1.22 1.13
N ALA A 687 24.99 0.84 2.17
CA ALA A 687 23.66 0.26 2.05
C ALA A 687 22.59 1.21 2.61
N ILE A 688 21.37 1.06 2.10
CA ILE A 688 20.16 1.62 2.68
C ILE A 688 19.39 0.49 3.36
N VAL A 689 18.88 0.77 4.56
CA VAL A 689 18.02 -0.15 5.32
C VAL A 689 16.60 0.40 5.34
N VAL A 690 15.62 -0.49 5.15
CA VAL A 690 14.18 -0.17 5.23
C VAL A 690 13.48 -1.17 6.14
N SER A 691 12.63 -0.67 7.03
CA SER A 691 11.83 -1.46 7.97
C SER A 691 10.48 -0.79 8.25
N ASN A 692 9.59 -1.48 8.96
CA ASN A 692 8.28 -0.98 9.33
C ASN A 692 7.94 -1.30 10.79
N GLY A 693 6.98 -0.55 11.33
CA GLY A 693 6.30 -0.85 12.59
C GLY A 693 4.81 -0.60 12.46
N LEU A 694 4.01 -1.54 13.00
CA LEU A 694 2.55 -1.53 12.88
C LEU A 694 1.89 -2.45 13.92
N ASN A 695 1.34 -1.88 14.99
CA ASN A 695 0.49 -2.60 15.93
C ASN A 695 -0.95 -2.09 15.92
N THR A 696 -1.84 -2.85 15.27
CA THR A 696 -3.26 -2.46 15.10
C THR A 696 -4.10 -2.59 16.37
N ARG A 697 -3.70 -3.44 17.32
CA ARG A 697 -4.44 -3.69 18.57
C ARG A 697 -4.22 -2.60 19.61
N LEU A 698 -3.05 -1.95 19.59
CA LEU A 698 -2.76 -0.80 20.45
C LEU A 698 -3.59 0.43 20.09
N GLY A 699 -4.03 0.55 18.84
CA GLY A 699 -4.90 1.65 18.40
C GLY A 699 -6.23 1.71 19.15
N ASP A 700 -6.76 0.55 19.54
CA ASP A 700 -7.94 0.47 20.40
C ASP A 700 -7.61 0.76 21.89
N VAL A 701 -6.34 0.66 22.30
CA VAL A 701 -5.87 0.92 23.68
C VAL A 701 -5.65 2.39 23.91
N ASP A 702 -4.70 2.91 23.18
CA ASP A 702 -4.37 4.31 23.22
C ASP A 702 -3.57 4.62 21.95
N PRO A 703 -4.15 5.36 21.00
CA PRO A 703 -3.46 5.76 19.78
C PRO A 703 -2.15 6.51 20.01
N PHE A 704 -1.96 7.17 21.17
CA PHE A 704 -0.70 7.79 21.53
C PHE A 704 0.40 6.76 21.77
N TRP A 705 0.12 5.73 22.58
CA TRP A 705 1.07 4.65 22.85
C TRP A 705 1.25 3.76 21.63
N MET A 706 0.20 3.56 20.82
CA MET A 706 0.32 2.93 19.50
C MET A 706 1.35 3.66 18.63
N ALA A 707 1.22 4.97 18.47
CA ALA A 707 2.16 5.72 17.63
C ALA A 707 3.61 5.62 18.11
N GLN A 708 3.83 5.68 19.42
CA GLN A 708 5.18 5.53 19.98
C GLN A 708 5.73 4.11 19.80
N SER A 709 4.92 3.08 20.04
CA SER A 709 5.33 1.68 19.84
C SER A 709 5.60 1.37 18.36
N ASN A 710 4.80 1.91 17.43
CA ASN A 710 5.02 1.70 15.99
C ASN A 710 6.29 2.42 15.50
N ILE A 711 6.61 3.59 16.05
CA ILE A 711 7.90 4.26 15.78
C ILE A 711 9.06 3.45 16.35
N ASP A 712 8.96 3.01 17.62
CA ASP A 712 9.99 2.17 18.24
C ASP A 712 10.21 0.87 17.46
N GLU A 713 9.13 0.23 17.00
CA GLU A 713 9.20 -0.99 16.20
C GLU A 713 9.87 -0.78 14.84
N ALA A 714 9.51 0.29 14.13
CA ALA A 714 10.18 0.62 12.87
C ALA A 714 11.69 0.86 13.11
N LEU A 715 12.05 1.59 14.16
CA LEU A 715 13.45 1.91 14.48
C LEU A 715 14.23 0.71 15.03
N ARG A 716 13.62 -0.15 15.86
CA ARG A 716 14.30 -1.35 16.40
C ARG A 716 14.56 -2.36 15.29
N ASN A 717 13.61 -2.55 14.35
CA ASN A 717 13.80 -3.38 13.17
C ASN A 717 14.92 -2.83 12.27
N TYR A 718 14.94 -1.50 12.07
CA TYR A 718 15.97 -0.80 11.31
C TYR A 718 17.36 -1.03 11.93
N VAL A 719 17.48 -0.85 13.25
CA VAL A 719 18.75 -1.01 13.99
C VAL A 719 19.19 -2.47 14.10
N ALA A 720 18.26 -3.41 14.32
CA ALA A 720 18.54 -4.85 14.31
C ALA A 720 19.09 -5.33 12.95
N THR A 721 18.67 -4.70 11.85
CA THR A 721 19.19 -4.97 10.50
C THR A 721 20.57 -4.32 10.25
N GLY A 722 20.99 -3.38 11.09
CA GLY A 722 22.27 -2.64 10.96
C GLY A 722 22.13 -1.21 10.43
N GLY A 723 20.92 -0.65 10.44
CA GLY A 723 20.65 0.75 10.12
C GLY A 723 21.24 1.71 11.14
N ASP A 724 21.81 2.83 10.69
CA ASP A 724 22.38 3.88 11.52
C ASP A 724 21.27 4.79 12.09
N ILE A 725 21.02 4.67 13.40
CA ILE A 725 19.93 5.40 14.08
C ILE A 725 20.07 6.92 13.97
N ASP A 726 21.29 7.44 13.80
CA ASP A 726 21.55 8.87 13.69
C ASP A 726 21.33 9.42 12.25
N HIS A 727 21.15 8.53 11.28
CA HIS A 727 20.78 8.81 9.89
C HIS A 727 19.48 8.07 9.50
N CYS A 728 18.49 8.02 10.40
CA CYS A 728 17.20 7.41 10.14
C CYS A 728 16.11 8.49 9.97
N ALA A 729 15.34 8.40 8.90
CA ALA A 729 14.10 9.14 8.66
C ALA A 729 12.91 8.19 8.70
N ILE A 730 11.73 8.73 8.98
CA ILE A 730 10.49 7.96 9.04
C ILE A 730 9.38 8.56 8.16
N LEU A 731 8.38 7.74 7.86
CA LEU A 731 7.15 8.13 7.18
C LEU A 731 5.94 7.74 8.03
N ASP A 732 4.90 8.55 8.00
CA ASP A 732 3.62 8.33 8.69
C ASP A 732 2.50 8.01 7.68
N ASN A 733 1.81 6.87 7.88
CA ASN A 733 0.65 6.51 7.08
C ASN A 733 -0.55 6.23 7.98
N PHE A 734 -1.43 7.23 8.13
CA PHE A 734 -2.63 7.15 8.95
C PHE A 734 -3.76 6.46 8.19
N SER A 735 -4.42 5.48 8.82
CA SER A 735 -5.68 4.93 8.30
C SER A 735 -6.72 4.89 9.39
N TRP A 736 -7.75 5.71 9.21
CA TRP A 736 -8.77 5.97 10.21
C TRP A 736 -10.19 5.82 9.65
N GLY A 737 -11.16 5.66 10.56
CA GLY A 737 -12.58 5.77 10.24
C GLY A 737 -12.99 7.21 9.88
N ASN A 738 -14.29 7.48 9.89
CA ASN A 738 -14.87 8.78 9.57
C ASN A 738 -14.61 9.81 10.70
N CYS A 739 -13.65 10.69 10.47
CA CYS A 739 -13.22 11.75 11.38
C CYS A 739 -14.18 12.95 11.49
N ASN A 740 -15.37 12.89 10.91
CA ASN A 740 -16.45 13.81 11.28
C ASN A 740 -17.06 13.45 12.64
N LYS A 741 -16.82 12.22 13.15
CA LYS A 741 -17.22 11.84 14.51
C LYS A 741 -16.13 12.25 15.51
N PRO A 742 -16.48 13.00 16.58
CA PRO A 742 -15.48 13.55 17.50
C PRO A 742 -14.59 12.50 18.19
N ASP A 743 -15.11 11.32 18.51
CA ASP A 743 -14.38 10.22 19.14
C ASP A 743 -13.23 9.70 18.26
N ARG A 744 -13.50 9.56 16.96
CA ARG A 744 -12.51 9.09 15.98
C ARG A 744 -11.45 10.15 15.73
N LEU A 745 -11.86 11.42 15.57
CA LEU A 745 -10.90 12.52 15.45
C LEU A 745 -10.05 12.67 16.71
N GLY A 746 -10.63 12.47 17.90
CA GLY A 746 -9.90 12.44 19.17
C GLY A 746 -8.77 11.42 19.16
N GLY A 747 -9.03 10.19 18.71
CA GLY A 747 -7.99 9.17 18.53
C GLY A 747 -6.89 9.57 17.54
N LEU A 748 -7.24 10.20 16.42
CA LEU A 748 -6.27 10.68 15.43
C LEU A 748 -5.35 11.77 16.00
N VAL A 749 -5.92 12.72 16.76
CA VAL A 749 -5.14 13.76 17.46
C VAL A 749 -4.12 13.11 18.40
N ARG A 750 -4.53 12.11 19.20
CA ARG A 750 -3.61 11.39 20.09
C ARG A 750 -2.46 10.72 19.33
N ALA A 751 -2.74 10.08 18.21
CA ALA A 751 -1.71 9.44 17.39
C ALA A 751 -0.69 10.47 16.85
N CYS A 752 -1.16 11.62 16.34
CA CYS A 752 -0.28 12.69 15.83
C CYS A 752 0.66 13.24 16.91
N TYR A 753 0.17 13.42 18.14
CA TYR A 753 1.01 13.83 19.27
C TYR A 753 1.99 12.73 19.70
N GLY A 754 1.60 11.46 19.61
CA GLY A 754 2.49 10.32 19.86
C GLY A 754 3.64 10.28 18.88
N CYS A 755 3.35 10.53 17.60
CA CYS A 755 4.36 10.70 16.55
C CYS A 755 5.33 11.82 16.89
N TYR A 756 4.83 13.02 17.21
CA TYR A 756 5.68 14.17 17.55
C TYR A 756 6.61 13.87 18.74
N VAL A 757 6.09 13.28 19.82
CA VAL A 757 6.87 12.99 21.03
C VAL A 757 7.98 11.98 20.76
N ALA A 758 7.67 10.84 20.16
CA ALA A 758 8.67 9.81 19.89
C ALA A 758 9.69 10.27 18.83
N ALA A 759 9.23 10.83 17.70
CA ALA A 759 10.12 11.29 16.64
C ALA A 759 11.11 12.35 17.14
N LYS A 760 10.64 13.30 17.96
CA LYS A 760 11.50 14.33 18.56
C LYS A 760 12.51 13.73 19.53
N ALA A 761 12.10 12.78 20.35
CA ALA A 761 12.97 12.16 21.35
C ALA A 761 14.04 11.27 20.71
N PHE A 762 13.69 10.51 19.66
CA PHE A 762 14.67 9.76 18.86
C PHE A 762 15.53 10.66 17.98
N GLY A 763 15.06 11.88 17.68
CA GLY A 763 15.72 12.79 16.76
C GLY A 763 15.61 12.33 15.31
N THR A 764 14.51 11.65 14.94
CA THR A 764 14.23 11.17 13.58
C THR A 764 13.15 12.06 12.92
N PRO A 765 13.39 12.62 11.73
CA PRO A 765 12.42 13.46 11.03
C PRO A 765 11.41 12.62 10.23
N PHE A 766 10.18 13.12 10.11
CA PHE A 766 9.26 12.68 9.06
C PHE A 766 9.63 13.34 7.74
N ILE A 767 9.81 12.54 6.69
CA ILE A 767 10.19 13.05 5.35
C ILE A 767 9.04 13.02 4.34
N SER A 768 8.07 12.14 4.56
CA SER A 768 6.87 11.96 3.73
C SER A 768 5.81 11.23 4.55
N GLY A 769 4.58 11.19 4.05
CA GLY A 769 3.47 10.50 4.69
C GLY A 769 2.21 10.51 3.83
N LYS A 770 1.15 9.92 4.38
CA LYS A 770 -0.20 9.91 3.81
C LYS A 770 -1.26 9.70 4.90
N ASP A 771 -2.47 10.17 4.65
CA ASP A 771 -3.65 9.78 5.40
C ASP A 771 -4.74 9.21 4.49
N SER A 772 -5.41 8.19 5.03
CA SER A 772 -6.61 7.58 4.47
C SER A 772 -7.69 7.64 5.55
N LEU A 773 -8.72 8.42 5.31
CA LEU A 773 -9.83 8.60 6.25
C LEU A 773 -11.11 7.97 5.71
N ASN A 774 -12.13 7.86 6.56
CA ASN A 774 -13.42 7.23 6.23
C ASN A 774 -13.34 5.73 5.93
N ASN A 775 -12.33 5.03 6.45
CA ASN A 775 -12.19 3.59 6.29
C ASN A 775 -13.24 2.83 7.14
N GLU A 776 -14.48 2.81 6.65
CA GLU A 776 -15.62 2.13 7.27
C GLU A 776 -16.44 1.40 6.23
N PHE A 777 -17.19 0.41 6.71
CA PHE A 777 -18.16 -0.32 5.91
C PHE A 777 -19.55 -0.27 6.56
N MET A 778 -20.52 0.31 5.87
CA MET A 778 -21.92 0.32 6.27
C MET A 778 -22.60 -0.99 5.83
N THR A 779 -23.00 -1.78 6.82
CA THR A 779 -23.76 -3.02 6.58
C THR A 779 -25.21 -2.72 6.20
N GLU A 780 -25.90 -3.70 5.60
CA GLU A 780 -27.31 -3.59 5.23
C GLU A 780 -28.24 -3.37 6.44
N ALA A 781 -27.78 -3.74 7.63
CA ALA A 781 -28.47 -3.51 8.89
C ALA A 781 -28.33 -2.06 9.40
N GLY A 782 -27.63 -1.18 8.67
CA GLY A 782 -27.37 0.20 9.07
C GLY A 782 -26.28 0.34 10.15
N VAL A 783 -25.49 -0.71 10.38
CA VAL A 783 -24.36 -0.69 11.31
C VAL A 783 -23.08 -0.35 10.53
N SER A 784 -22.41 0.74 10.91
CA SER A 784 -21.08 1.09 10.39
C SER A 784 -19.99 0.37 11.19
N VAL A 785 -19.14 -0.38 10.48
CA VAL A 785 -17.96 -1.04 11.01
C VAL A 785 -16.73 -0.24 10.58
N ALA A 786 -16.12 0.46 11.53
CA ALA A 786 -14.84 1.13 11.31
C ALA A 786 -13.67 0.15 11.45
N ILE A 787 -12.62 0.35 10.66
CA ILE A 787 -11.34 -0.31 10.90
C ILE A 787 -10.80 0.02 12.30
N PRO A 788 -9.90 -0.81 12.88
CA PRO A 788 -9.11 -0.36 14.02
C PRO A 788 -8.32 0.90 13.63
N PRO A 789 -8.17 1.88 14.53
CA PRO A 789 -7.13 2.89 14.45
C PRO A 789 -5.79 2.28 13.99
N THR A 790 -5.31 2.66 12.80
CA THR A 790 -4.14 2.03 12.17
C THR A 790 -3.14 3.09 11.75
N LEU A 791 -1.88 2.94 12.16
CA LEU A 791 -0.79 3.84 11.80
C LEU A 791 0.44 3.01 11.39
N LEU A 792 0.78 3.03 10.11
CA LEU A 792 2.02 2.43 9.62
C LEU A 792 3.15 3.46 9.71
N ILE A 793 4.25 3.07 10.37
CA ILE A 793 5.51 3.79 10.34
C ILE A 793 6.51 3.01 9.49
N SER A 794 7.09 3.66 8.49
CA SER A 794 8.20 3.10 7.70
C SER A 794 9.48 3.87 7.99
N ALA A 795 10.58 3.18 8.25
CA ALA A 795 11.88 3.77 8.53
C ALA A 795 12.85 3.54 7.36
N ILE A 796 13.67 4.55 7.05
CA ILE A 796 14.69 4.49 6.00
C ILE A 796 15.95 5.25 6.40
N GLY A 797 17.11 4.75 5.98
CA GLY A 797 18.38 5.44 6.20
C GLY A 797 19.59 4.60 5.83
N LYS A 798 20.78 5.12 6.09
CA LYS A 798 22.05 4.44 5.78
C LYS A 798 22.33 3.34 6.79
N ALA A 799 22.91 2.23 6.35
CA ALA A 799 23.51 1.26 7.24
C ALA A 799 24.73 1.85 7.96
N VAL A 800 25.03 1.36 9.18
CA VAL A 800 26.24 1.78 9.91
C VAL A 800 27.53 1.41 9.15
N SER A 801 27.49 0.30 8.41
CA SER A 801 28.44 -0.16 7.40
C SER A 801 27.92 -1.47 6.77
N LEU A 802 28.44 -1.89 5.61
CA LEU A 802 28.08 -3.20 5.04
C LEU A 802 28.40 -4.38 5.96
N LYS A 803 29.49 -4.30 6.74
CA LYS A 803 29.89 -5.35 7.69
C LYS A 803 29.00 -5.38 8.94
N GLY A 804 28.32 -4.28 9.23
CA GLY A 804 27.40 -4.15 10.36
C GLY A 804 25.99 -4.62 10.05
N LEU A 805 25.69 -5.03 8.81
CA LEU A 805 24.42 -5.63 8.47
C LEU A 805 24.27 -6.99 9.16
N THR A 806 23.16 -7.18 9.84
CA THR A 806 22.84 -8.39 10.60
C THR A 806 21.49 -8.96 10.19
N THR A 807 21.33 -10.26 10.39
CA THR A 807 20.06 -10.99 10.19
C THR A 807 19.74 -11.76 11.47
N MET A 808 18.48 -12.16 11.66
CA MET A 808 18.03 -12.76 12.92
C MET A 808 18.37 -14.25 13.11
N ASP A 809 18.80 -14.96 12.07
CA ASP A 809 19.03 -16.41 12.18
C ASP A 809 20.29 -16.72 13.00
N LEU A 810 20.18 -17.67 13.93
CA LEU A 810 21.33 -18.09 14.75
C LEU A 810 22.45 -18.63 13.88
N LYS A 811 23.68 -18.19 14.14
CA LYS A 811 24.85 -18.46 13.29
C LYS A 811 25.77 -19.53 13.83
N GLN A 812 26.03 -19.56 15.14
CA GLN A 812 27.14 -20.33 15.68
C GLN A 812 26.85 -20.93 17.07
N PRO A 813 26.95 -22.27 17.24
CA PRO A 813 26.90 -22.90 18.56
C PRO A 813 27.99 -22.38 19.50
N GLY A 814 27.63 -22.19 20.76
CA GLY A 814 28.51 -21.62 21.80
C GLY A 814 28.52 -20.09 21.84
N SER A 815 27.92 -19.40 20.86
CA SER A 815 27.65 -17.97 20.98
C SER A 815 26.77 -17.67 22.19
N LYS A 816 26.98 -16.52 22.80
CA LYS A 816 26.16 -15.99 23.89
C LYS A 816 24.97 -15.21 23.34
N LEU A 817 23.84 -15.33 24.03
CA LEU A 817 22.62 -14.60 23.72
C LEU A 817 22.42 -13.51 24.78
N PHE A 818 22.32 -12.27 24.32
CA PHE A 818 22.04 -11.10 25.15
C PHE A 818 20.66 -10.54 24.82
N LEU A 819 19.88 -10.21 25.83
CA LEU A 819 18.67 -9.40 25.69
C LEU A 819 19.00 -7.96 26.08
N LEU A 820 18.78 -7.04 25.15
CA LEU A 820 18.82 -5.60 25.36
C LEU A 820 17.44 -5.12 25.82
N GLY A 821 17.39 -4.12 26.70
CA GLY A 821 16.13 -3.54 27.17
C GLY A 821 15.54 -4.28 28.38
N LEU A 822 14.35 -3.85 28.80
CA LEU A 822 13.63 -4.37 29.96
C LEU A 822 12.24 -4.85 29.55
N THR A 823 11.76 -5.90 30.22
CA THR A 823 10.39 -6.41 30.09
C THR A 823 9.55 -5.90 31.26
N ARG A 824 8.45 -5.22 30.96
CA ARG A 824 7.48 -4.73 31.94
C ARG A 824 6.21 -5.57 31.90
N ASP A 825 5.32 -5.40 32.87
CA ASP A 825 4.01 -6.06 32.85
C ASP A 825 3.04 -5.33 31.92
N GLU A 826 3.27 -5.50 30.62
CA GLU A 826 2.56 -4.79 29.55
C GLU A 826 1.93 -5.81 28.58
N PHE A 827 0.71 -6.26 28.88
CA PHE A 827 -0.04 -7.21 28.04
C PHE A 827 -1.25 -6.60 27.32
N ALA A 828 -1.62 -5.35 27.59
CA ALA A 828 -2.80 -4.76 26.94
C ALA A 828 -2.58 -4.66 25.42
N GLY A 829 -3.44 -5.32 24.64
CA GLY A 829 -3.32 -5.39 23.18
C GLY A 829 -2.38 -6.49 22.65
N SER A 830 -1.68 -7.23 23.53
CA SER A 830 -0.70 -8.25 23.13
C SER A 830 -1.30 -9.49 22.46
N HIS A 831 -0.46 -10.25 21.76
CA HIS A 831 -0.83 -11.56 21.24
C HIS A 831 -1.11 -12.58 22.36
N HIS A 832 -0.46 -12.43 23.51
CA HIS A 832 -0.78 -13.23 24.68
C HIS A 832 -2.22 -12.98 25.16
N GLU A 833 -2.66 -11.72 25.26
CA GLU A 833 -4.06 -11.38 25.57
C GLU A 833 -5.01 -11.97 24.52
N MET A 834 -4.67 -11.87 23.23
CA MET A 834 -5.46 -12.42 22.13
C MET A 834 -5.63 -13.94 22.21
N ILE A 835 -4.56 -14.68 22.51
CA ILE A 835 -4.59 -16.15 22.55
C ILE A 835 -5.25 -16.67 23.83
N THR A 836 -4.96 -16.06 24.98
CA THR A 836 -5.36 -16.58 26.30
C THR A 836 -6.66 -15.98 26.82
N GLY A 837 -7.16 -14.91 26.21
CA GLY A 837 -8.32 -14.15 26.71
C GLY A 837 -8.08 -13.50 28.07
N ARG A 838 -6.83 -13.43 28.54
CA ARG A 838 -6.47 -12.84 29.84
C ARG A 838 -5.79 -11.51 29.60
N ARG A 839 -6.43 -10.43 30.07
CA ARG A 839 -5.77 -9.12 30.19
C ARG A 839 -5.06 -9.03 31.54
N ALA A 840 -3.81 -8.64 31.49
CA ALA A 840 -3.03 -8.20 32.63
C ALA A 840 -2.26 -6.93 32.25
N GLY A 841 -1.85 -6.13 33.24
CA GLY A 841 -0.92 -5.03 33.01
C GLY A 841 -1.42 -3.86 32.15
N GLU A 842 -0.46 -3.06 31.71
CA GLU A 842 -0.63 -1.78 31.01
C GLU A 842 -0.41 -1.93 29.48
N PRO A 843 -0.74 -0.92 28.64
CA PRO A 843 -0.18 -0.86 27.28
C PRO A 843 1.34 -0.73 27.30
N PRO A 844 2.07 -1.24 26.29
CA PRO A 844 3.49 -1.00 26.12
C PRO A 844 3.82 0.49 26.14
N ARG A 845 4.71 0.91 27.05
CA ARG A 845 5.16 2.30 27.16
C ARG A 845 6.61 2.42 26.70
N LEU A 846 6.86 3.46 25.89
CA LEU A 846 8.17 3.77 25.37
C LEU A 846 8.94 4.71 26.32
N ASP A 847 10.21 4.37 26.61
CA ASP A 847 11.21 5.33 27.09
C ASP A 847 12.19 5.60 25.93
N PRO A 848 11.96 6.66 25.14
CA PRO A 848 12.73 6.89 23.91
C PRO A 848 14.19 7.27 24.20
N SER A 849 14.47 7.88 25.36
CA SER A 849 15.83 8.25 25.76
C SER A 849 16.67 7.01 26.10
N LEU A 850 16.06 6.04 26.78
CA LEU A 850 16.68 4.74 27.01
C LEU A 850 16.86 3.97 25.70
N ALA A 851 15.81 3.88 24.88
CA ALA A 851 15.82 3.18 23.60
C ALA A 851 16.92 3.69 22.67
N LEU A 852 17.03 5.01 22.49
CA LEU A 852 18.05 5.63 21.65
C LEU A 852 19.48 5.29 22.11
N ARG A 853 19.73 5.22 23.42
CA ARG A 853 21.05 4.83 23.95
C ARG A 853 21.34 3.35 23.70
N LEU A 854 20.35 2.47 23.82
CA LEU A 854 20.48 1.04 23.48
C LEU A 854 20.80 0.86 21.99
N TYR A 855 20.07 1.57 21.12
CA TYR A 855 20.26 1.50 19.67
C TYR A 855 21.62 1.99 19.22
N ARG A 856 22.10 3.11 19.76
CA ARG A 856 23.47 3.58 19.49
C ARG A 856 24.54 2.59 19.96
N ALA A 857 24.35 1.97 21.13
CA ALA A 857 25.28 0.95 21.62
C ALA A 857 25.29 -0.31 20.72
N LEU A 858 24.13 -0.74 20.22
CA LEU A 858 24.06 -1.85 19.27
C LEU A 858 24.70 -1.51 17.91
N ASN A 859 24.42 -0.32 17.38
CA ASN A 859 25.07 0.18 16.17
C ASN A 859 26.59 0.22 16.30
N GLU A 860 27.12 0.64 17.46
CA GLU A 860 28.56 0.61 17.70
C GLU A 860 29.10 -0.84 17.73
N ALA A 861 28.40 -1.77 18.38
CA ALA A 861 28.76 -3.18 18.37
C ALA A 861 28.76 -3.79 16.95
N GLN A 862 27.80 -3.41 16.11
CA GLN A 862 27.71 -3.79 14.70
C GLN A 862 28.87 -3.21 13.89
N ARG A 863 29.23 -1.93 14.09
CA ARG A 863 30.42 -1.32 13.45
C ARG A 863 31.71 -2.06 13.81
N GLN A 864 31.82 -2.53 15.05
CA GLN A 864 32.97 -3.32 15.52
C GLN A 864 32.93 -4.80 15.10
N GLY A 865 31.85 -5.26 14.46
CA GLY A 865 31.70 -6.65 14.02
C GLY A 865 31.48 -7.66 15.17
N LEU A 866 31.00 -7.20 16.33
CA LEU A 866 30.79 -8.03 17.51
C LEU A 866 29.45 -8.81 17.47
N VAL A 867 28.51 -8.40 16.62
CA VAL A 867 27.17 -8.97 16.51
C VAL A 867 27.12 -9.99 15.38
N ARG A 868 26.70 -11.22 15.68
CA ARG A 868 26.53 -12.32 14.70
C ARG A 868 25.12 -12.33 14.10
N SER A 869 24.13 -12.18 14.97
CA SER A 869 22.71 -12.04 14.61
C SER A 869 22.05 -11.09 15.60
N ALA A 870 21.00 -10.41 15.15
CA ALA A 870 20.16 -9.56 15.97
C ALA A 870 18.71 -9.70 15.53
N HIS A 871 17.77 -9.64 16.47
CA HIS A 871 16.35 -9.76 16.23
C HIS A 871 15.56 -8.93 17.24
N ASP A 872 14.53 -8.21 16.80
CA ASP A 872 13.67 -7.49 17.72
C ASP A 872 12.73 -8.42 18.51
N CYS A 873 12.20 -7.92 19.63
CA CYS A 873 11.16 -8.60 20.39
C CYS A 873 9.81 -7.90 20.19
N ALA A 874 9.09 -8.29 19.13
CA ALA A 874 7.80 -7.76 18.74
C ALA A 874 6.61 -8.59 19.25
N GLU A 875 5.72 -8.99 18.35
CA GLU A 875 4.54 -9.81 18.65
C GLU A 875 4.90 -11.12 19.36
N GLY A 876 4.25 -11.36 20.51
CA GLY A 876 4.54 -12.53 21.34
C GLY A 876 5.84 -12.47 22.15
N GLY A 877 6.59 -11.37 22.07
CA GLY A 877 7.71 -11.06 22.94
C GLY A 877 8.93 -11.97 22.77
N LEU A 878 9.68 -12.14 23.86
CA LEU A 878 10.95 -12.87 23.88
C LEU A 878 10.81 -14.32 23.38
N ALA A 879 9.71 -14.98 23.71
CA ALA A 879 9.50 -16.38 23.36
C ALA A 879 9.38 -16.59 21.84
N VAL A 880 8.65 -15.71 21.14
CA VAL A 880 8.50 -15.77 19.68
C VAL A 880 9.81 -15.40 19.00
N ALA A 881 10.46 -14.31 19.42
CA ALA A 881 11.75 -13.92 18.86
C ALA A 881 12.79 -15.05 18.95
N LEU A 882 12.92 -15.70 20.12
CA LEU A 882 13.81 -16.88 20.25
C LEU A 882 13.40 -18.03 19.34
N ALA A 883 12.10 -18.29 19.18
CA ALA A 883 11.61 -19.33 18.28
C ALA A 883 11.93 -19.04 16.81
N GLU A 884 11.80 -17.79 16.36
CA GLU A 884 12.13 -17.34 15.01
C GLU A 884 13.64 -17.45 14.73
N MET A 885 14.48 -17.03 15.67
CA MET A 885 15.94 -17.20 15.57
C MET A 885 16.35 -18.69 15.48
N VAL A 886 15.79 -19.54 16.36
CA VAL A 886 16.05 -20.99 16.41
C VAL A 886 15.58 -21.69 15.15
N LEU A 887 14.34 -21.44 14.73
CA LEU A 887 13.80 -22.09 13.54
C LEU A 887 14.65 -21.71 12.34
N ALA A 888 14.96 -20.44 12.14
CA ALA A 888 15.68 -19.99 10.95
C ALA A 888 17.13 -20.46 10.88
N GLY A 889 17.87 -20.36 11.99
CA GLY A 889 19.27 -20.75 12.06
C GLY A 889 19.49 -22.25 11.94
N ARG A 890 18.45 -23.06 12.18
CA ARG A 890 18.55 -24.53 12.32
C ARG A 890 19.56 -24.93 13.41
N LEU A 891 19.64 -24.09 14.43
CA LEU A 891 20.44 -24.26 15.65
C LEU A 891 19.53 -24.07 16.86
N GLY A 892 19.93 -24.55 18.03
CA GLY A 892 19.13 -24.40 19.24
C GLY A 892 19.52 -23.17 20.06
N ALA A 893 18.72 -22.91 21.08
CA ALA A 893 18.99 -21.90 22.10
C ALA A 893 18.66 -22.47 23.48
N LYS A 894 19.57 -22.31 24.43
CA LYS A 894 19.34 -22.64 25.83
C LYS A 894 19.32 -21.34 26.65
N VAL A 895 18.13 -20.96 27.09
CA VAL A 895 17.86 -19.67 27.73
C VAL A 895 17.37 -19.89 29.16
N ARG A 896 17.76 -19.00 30.07
CA ARG A 896 17.27 -18.95 31.45
C ARG A 896 16.76 -17.54 31.73
N LEU A 897 15.50 -17.45 32.16
CA LEU A 897 14.90 -16.19 32.55
C LEU A 897 15.57 -15.66 33.83
N ASP A 898 15.80 -14.35 33.85
CA ASP A 898 16.43 -13.66 34.95
C ASP A 898 15.52 -12.51 35.43
N PRO A 899 15.27 -12.36 36.74
CA PRO A 899 14.45 -11.26 37.24
C PRO A 899 15.01 -9.88 36.91
N ARG A 900 16.31 -9.75 36.62
CA ARG A 900 16.96 -8.51 36.17
C ARG A 900 16.51 -8.06 34.77
N LEU A 901 15.79 -8.91 34.04
CA LEU A 901 15.11 -8.52 32.81
C LEU A 901 13.96 -7.54 33.06
N ALA A 902 13.46 -7.43 34.29
CA ALA A 902 12.42 -6.47 34.66
C ALA A 902 13.01 -5.20 35.31
N PRO A 903 12.26 -4.09 35.34
CA PRO A 903 12.67 -2.89 36.07
C PRO A 903 13.01 -3.19 37.53
N SER A 904 14.00 -2.47 38.07
CA SER A 904 14.38 -2.60 39.48
C SER A 904 13.18 -2.37 40.41
N GLY A 905 12.94 -3.29 41.33
CA GLY A 905 11.81 -3.25 42.26
C GLY A 905 10.51 -3.84 41.72
N ALA A 906 10.47 -4.30 40.48
CA ALA A 906 9.37 -5.11 39.97
C ALA A 906 9.46 -6.56 40.50
N GLU A 907 8.31 -7.22 40.61
CA GLU A 907 8.20 -8.66 40.88
C GLU A 907 7.73 -9.37 39.59
N PRO A 908 8.64 -9.67 38.65
CA PRO A 908 8.24 -10.25 37.37
C PRO A 908 7.73 -11.68 37.52
N HIS A 909 6.76 -12.04 36.67
CA HIS A 909 6.36 -13.42 36.45
C HIS A 909 7.02 -13.99 35.19
N ASP A 910 7.25 -15.30 35.14
CA ASP A 910 7.89 -15.94 33.97
C ASP A 910 7.08 -15.69 32.68
N ALA A 911 5.74 -15.72 32.74
CA ALA A 911 4.88 -15.40 31.61
C ALA A 911 5.08 -13.95 31.11
N THR A 912 5.24 -12.99 32.02
CA THR A 912 5.55 -11.58 31.68
C THR A 912 6.88 -11.49 30.94
N LEU A 913 7.94 -12.12 31.46
CA LEU A 913 9.27 -12.11 30.85
C LEU A 913 9.30 -12.77 29.47
N LEU A 914 8.45 -13.78 29.24
CA LEU A 914 8.34 -14.49 27.96
C LEU A 914 7.51 -13.74 26.91
N PHE A 915 6.32 -13.26 27.29
CA PHE A 915 5.28 -12.93 26.33
C PHE A 915 4.81 -11.47 26.34
N SER A 916 5.26 -10.64 27.29
CA SER A 916 4.98 -9.20 27.19
C SER A 916 5.66 -8.63 25.95
N GLU A 917 4.98 -7.71 25.27
CA GLU A 917 5.43 -7.04 24.04
C GLU A 917 6.04 -5.67 24.35
N SER A 918 6.78 -5.56 25.47
CA SER A 918 7.48 -4.33 25.85
C SER A 918 8.41 -3.82 24.74
N ASN A 919 8.36 -2.50 24.52
CA ASN A 919 9.16 -1.77 23.55
C ASN A 919 10.67 -1.85 23.83
N SER A 920 11.47 -1.56 22.79
CA SER A 920 12.92 -1.36 22.84
C SER A 920 13.75 -2.56 23.29
N ARG A 921 13.31 -3.76 22.91
CA ARG A 921 13.99 -5.03 23.20
C ARG A 921 14.51 -5.69 21.93
N ILE A 922 15.77 -6.12 21.98
CA ILE A 922 16.48 -6.80 20.88
C ILE A 922 17.29 -7.95 21.49
N ILE A 923 17.27 -9.11 20.84
CA ILE A 923 18.18 -10.23 21.13
C ILE A 923 19.40 -10.09 20.24
N ALA A 924 20.60 -10.21 20.80
CA ALA A 924 21.85 -10.26 20.06
C ALA A 924 22.60 -11.57 20.33
N GLU A 925 23.01 -12.24 19.25
CA GLU A 925 24.00 -13.31 19.30
C GLU A 925 25.40 -12.72 19.19
N VAL A 926 26.26 -13.09 20.14
CA VAL A 926 27.64 -12.62 20.21
C VAL A 926 28.55 -13.82 20.41
N ALA A 927 29.64 -13.89 19.65
CA ALA A 927 30.57 -15.00 19.81
C ALA A 927 31.20 -14.97 21.22
N ALA A 928 31.47 -16.15 21.80
CA ALA A 928 31.88 -16.26 23.21
C ALA A 928 33.13 -15.42 23.55
N GLN A 929 34.10 -15.34 22.64
CA GLN A 929 35.30 -14.53 22.85
C GLN A 929 35.06 -13.02 22.83
N ASP A 930 33.97 -12.57 22.20
CA ASP A 930 33.60 -11.17 22.01
C ASP A 930 32.59 -10.68 23.06
N ALA A 931 32.03 -11.61 23.86
CA ALA A 931 30.96 -11.34 24.83
C ALA A 931 31.31 -10.23 25.85
N LEU A 932 32.55 -10.19 26.35
CA LEU A 932 32.98 -9.15 27.28
C LEU A 932 33.10 -7.77 26.60
N ALA A 933 33.62 -7.74 25.37
CA ALA A 933 33.73 -6.50 24.60
C ALA A 933 32.34 -5.93 24.30
N PHE A 934 31.42 -6.79 23.87
CA PHE A 934 30.02 -6.44 23.66
C PHE A 934 29.37 -5.90 24.94
N TRP A 935 29.44 -6.63 26.05
CA TRP A 935 28.87 -6.21 27.33
C TRP A 935 29.33 -4.82 27.78
N ASN A 936 30.61 -4.51 27.58
CA ASN A 936 31.19 -3.23 27.97
C ASN A 936 30.61 -2.03 27.21
N LEU A 937 30.13 -2.21 25.97
CA LEU A 937 29.47 -1.15 25.21
C LEU A 937 28.11 -0.74 25.82
N PHE A 938 27.50 -1.63 26.60
CA PHE A 938 26.20 -1.42 27.25
C PHE A 938 26.32 -1.03 28.73
N LYS A 939 27.50 -0.61 29.20
CA LYS A 939 27.70 -0.24 30.60
C LYS A 939 26.73 0.87 31.03
N GLY A 940 25.90 0.59 32.03
CA GLY A 940 24.87 1.53 32.52
C GLY A 940 23.57 1.52 31.71
N LEU A 941 23.43 0.59 30.76
CA LEU A 941 22.21 0.28 30.04
C LEU A 941 21.66 -1.09 30.47
N PRO A 942 20.34 -1.33 30.35
CA PRO A 942 19.76 -2.62 30.65
C PRO A 942 20.12 -3.63 29.56
N ILE A 943 20.94 -4.60 29.96
CA ILE A 943 21.37 -5.73 29.15
C ILE A 943 21.54 -6.95 30.06
N GLN A 944 21.22 -8.13 29.55
CA GLN A 944 21.39 -9.37 30.29
C GLN A 944 21.84 -10.50 29.35
N GLU A 945 22.87 -11.26 29.74
CA GLU A 945 23.13 -12.57 29.12
C GLU A 945 22.00 -13.50 29.54
N ILE A 946 21.21 -13.96 28.58
CA ILE A 946 20.05 -14.81 28.81
C ILE A 946 20.33 -16.29 28.51
N GLY A 947 21.43 -16.58 27.80
CA GLY A 947 21.73 -17.96 27.43
C GLY A 947 22.80 -18.10 26.37
N GLU A 948 22.75 -19.22 25.65
CA GLU A 948 23.69 -19.55 24.58
C GLU A 948 23.04 -20.33 23.45
N VAL A 949 23.64 -20.23 22.27
CA VAL A 949 23.28 -21.00 21.08
C VAL A 949 23.80 -22.43 21.24
N THR A 950 22.97 -23.42 20.96
CA THR A 950 23.31 -24.83 21.05
C THR A 950 23.32 -25.49 19.67
N ARG A 951 24.01 -26.62 19.55
CA ARG A 951 24.09 -27.36 18.28
C ARG A 951 22.81 -28.15 17.97
N GLU A 952 22.17 -28.68 19.00
CA GLU A 952 20.92 -29.40 18.87
C GLU A 952 19.80 -28.39 18.55
N PRO A 953 19.04 -28.53 17.45
CA PRO A 953 18.09 -27.54 16.98
C PRO A 953 16.80 -27.53 17.82
N ARG A 954 16.93 -27.15 19.09
CA ARG A 954 15.84 -27.08 20.08
C ARG A 954 15.89 -25.77 20.84
N LEU A 955 14.72 -25.19 21.07
CA LEU A 955 14.51 -24.07 21.98
C LEU A 955 14.22 -24.62 23.38
N LEU A 956 15.15 -24.37 24.31
CA LEU A 956 15.01 -24.71 25.73
C LEU A 956 14.97 -23.41 26.54
N VAL A 957 13.85 -23.13 27.20
CA VAL A 957 13.72 -21.97 28.10
C VAL A 957 13.41 -22.43 29.51
N TYR A 958 14.24 -22.00 30.46
CA TYR A 958 14.09 -22.27 31.88
C TYR A 958 13.59 -21.03 32.62
N GLY A 959 12.63 -21.19 33.51
CA GLY A 959 12.10 -20.13 34.36
C GLY A 959 13.12 -19.63 35.38
N MET A 960 12.76 -18.55 36.09
CA MET A 960 13.62 -17.95 37.10
C MET A 960 13.96 -18.93 38.25
N LYS A 961 13.08 -19.90 38.51
CA LYS A 961 13.26 -20.96 39.52
C LYS A 961 13.96 -22.21 38.98
N GLY A 962 14.30 -22.24 37.68
CA GLY A 962 15.03 -23.33 37.03
C GLY A 962 14.14 -24.47 36.48
N ASP A 963 12.83 -24.34 36.60
CA ASP A 963 11.85 -25.20 35.93
C ASP A 963 11.91 -25.01 34.40
N LYS A 964 11.64 -26.07 33.65
CA LYS A 964 11.67 -26.04 32.18
C LYS A 964 10.30 -25.59 31.67
N LEU A 965 10.23 -24.40 31.09
CA LEU A 965 9.00 -23.76 30.62
C LEU A 965 8.70 -24.07 29.15
N ILE A 966 9.74 -24.09 28.31
CA ILE A 966 9.63 -24.34 26.86
C ILE A 966 10.67 -25.36 26.46
N ASP A 967 10.25 -26.36 25.68
CA ASP A 967 11.10 -27.36 25.05
C ASP A 967 10.52 -27.72 23.68
N GLN A 968 10.96 -27.00 22.65
CA GLN A 968 10.42 -27.12 21.29
C GLN A 968 11.50 -27.43 20.27
N ASP A 969 11.20 -28.38 19.38
CA ASP A 969 12.07 -28.70 18.25
C ASP A 969 11.94 -27.65 17.15
N ALA A 970 13.07 -27.25 16.54
CA ALA A 970 13.07 -26.25 15.47
C ALA A 970 12.18 -26.64 14.27
N GLN A 971 12.04 -27.94 13.97
CA GLN A 971 11.15 -28.40 12.91
C GLN A 971 9.67 -28.25 13.29
N VAL A 972 9.33 -28.44 14.57
CA VAL A 972 7.96 -28.19 15.06
C VAL A 972 7.65 -26.70 14.98
N LEU A 973 8.58 -25.84 15.41
CA LEU A 973 8.46 -24.38 15.30
C LEU A 973 8.28 -23.97 13.84
N ALA A 974 9.17 -24.41 12.94
CA ALA A 974 9.10 -24.09 11.51
C ALA A 974 7.79 -24.57 10.87
N ARG A 975 7.31 -25.76 11.22
CA ARG A 975 6.03 -26.28 10.71
C ARG A 975 4.86 -25.42 11.17
N VAL A 976 4.75 -25.15 12.47
CA VAL A 976 3.67 -24.34 13.04
C VAL A 976 3.70 -22.92 12.49
N PHE A 977 4.89 -22.34 12.31
CA PHE A 977 5.08 -21.02 11.73
C PHE A 977 4.68 -20.94 10.26
N ARG A 978 4.96 -21.97 9.44
CA ARG A 978 4.76 -21.91 7.98
C ARG A 978 3.39 -22.37 7.51
N GLU A 979 2.77 -23.33 8.18
CA GLU A 979 1.49 -23.94 7.75
C GLU A 979 0.27 -23.01 7.64
N PRO A 980 0.06 -21.98 8.49
CA PRO A 980 -1.24 -21.30 8.58
C PRO A 980 -1.75 -20.71 7.26
N LEU A 981 -0.93 -19.94 6.55
CA LEU A 981 -1.36 -19.30 5.29
C LEU A 981 -1.56 -20.32 4.16
N TYR A 982 -0.67 -21.31 4.00
CA TYR A 982 -0.87 -22.38 3.01
C TYR A 982 -2.17 -23.15 3.26
N LYS A 983 -2.44 -23.50 4.53
CA LYS A 983 -3.70 -24.17 4.93
C LYS A 983 -4.92 -23.31 4.61
N ALA A 984 -4.86 -21.99 4.83
CA ALA A 984 -5.97 -21.08 4.52
C ALA A 984 -6.34 -21.06 3.03
N PHE A 985 -5.40 -21.37 2.14
CA PHE A 985 -5.62 -21.50 0.69
C PHE A 985 -5.75 -22.95 0.19
N GLY A 986 -5.72 -23.93 1.10
CA GLY A 986 -5.81 -25.36 0.76
C GLY A 986 -4.61 -25.85 -0.06
N GLU A 987 -3.43 -25.31 0.23
CA GLU A 987 -2.17 -25.62 -0.44
C GLU A 987 -1.23 -26.37 0.50
N GLU A 988 -0.33 -27.17 -0.06
CA GLU A 988 0.73 -27.83 0.71
C GLU A 988 1.89 -26.87 0.96
N VAL A 989 2.47 -26.94 2.15
CA VAL A 989 3.69 -26.18 2.46
C VAL A 989 4.84 -26.72 1.59
N PRO A 990 5.55 -25.88 0.83
CA PRO A 990 6.69 -26.30 0.05
C PRO A 990 7.74 -26.96 0.95
N LYS A 991 8.24 -28.12 0.54
CA LYS A 991 9.32 -28.80 1.25
C LYS A 991 10.50 -27.86 1.38
N THR A 992 10.98 -27.65 2.61
CA THR A 992 12.23 -26.94 2.83
C THR A 992 13.35 -27.74 2.14
N PRO A 993 14.22 -27.10 1.34
CA PRO A 993 15.47 -27.74 0.94
C PRO A 993 16.19 -28.25 2.19
N ALA A 994 16.65 -29.51 2.14
CA ALA A 994 17.30 -30.17 3.27
C ALA A 994 18.60 -29.50 3.71
#